data_AF-A0A3B4XVD9-F1
#
_entry.id   AF-A0A3B4XVD9-F1
#
_cell.length_a   1.000
_cell.length_b   1.000
_cell.length_c   1.000
_cell.angle_alpha   90.00
_cell.angle_beta   90.00
_cell.angle_gamma   90.00
#
_symmetry.space_group_name_H-M   'P 1'
#
loop_
_entity.id
_entity.type
_entity.pdbx_description
1 polymer ?
#
loop_
_entity_poly.entity_id
_entity_poly.type
_entity_poly.pdbx_seq_one_letter_code
_entity_poly.pdbx_strand_id
1 'polypeptide(L)'
;MASCSSVGDNQLQRIIRDLHDAVLELSKEHRECGEPITDDSANLHKFFYKLEYLLQFDQKEKTTFLGQRKDYWDYFCDCLIKIKGANDGIRFVKSIPELKTSLGKGRAFIRYSLVHQRLADTLQQCLINQKVTSDWYYARSPFLKCHLTADIINHLYELNQIQFDVAARGYDLDADWPAFARRTLGTASSAFLWKAPSRCSSINSLVSSYSQSQVQAEFLPIPDLSHSLLGELGELGEPSPCSIAENLRIELDQSELRQQELLVQVQALGKEAAELKGVVKDLRGELAAQKSSGLSASTEAQSKQEAGNQERVNHLHNCREVLSSELQDRLTAAENKNMELLSKLDEALKEKGQQAASYCDSAWKIQELLDKLKTTEEEKLEAKREAEDRARHSERLSQELKLREEELRNSEAKLSEVKAGAHDEQEEALKRLEELQGVVGRIQGALSLKEKETGNLRAQLQDLQASLECRERQAEELRKRLQEEREEVEQRCSMSSSQNEEVESLILDLRKTLKAREKELAVSSERIKHLEEQVEKLNVEKESLSSKLTDNEVTSFDQTENVEDYKTQCSNLMEMNTKLLQTVKKREESITELTESRTALLDQLAALRASEKHLKGRVEAANMSVEAREKKLLDENLHLEEIVQKALVQKEVSDTQLKKLEPENRELLEVQSLLKKQLARTQQELDSLSTKAAKLGKNLTVSQRSQAELLEKLQVTEAKLRDQTVKCGLLQARAEELESRAGELHDEKGAAESNEKMQKLHDEHQSASMETKEAPFRLVIAEAQLELNLREVHRLREEVVELRAQLLAGTEERMKVQALQEVTEASREDLRVLAEQLKGQVEELNRRHVDEILRSREREEALVRERDGEAQARAGLAAEVTASREELNKLKLRYESLCLENSESREALHRANTETAELGVHVCMLTAENEEARLRWEGLSTKLQELEDEASQEAERLSSCMEELRQENQQLLNQLQKEEDLLASKQELQKLSKAQQDAETVQETNQEEIQALRFQLSSQAMSYDSQIQNVNQELQEMKLQLTTEQDKVVDLENKLKGLKAENQRYCQQIEEKNIQMAKSENLIQQKEDEIIHLKGNLSRSEEGLAAAQRTCQEMNENLRRVKQDKQSFDLKTAAELDDLYRTKINLEERLVELIRYKHTSYNLRFTYGVFLLFLLFFLLVRLVDT
;
A
#
# COMPACT_ATOMS: atom_id res chain seq x y z
N MET A 1 -3.78 -5.97 -54.99
CA MET A 1 -3.35 -6.21 -53.60
C MET A 1 -3.27 -4.86 -52.91
N ALA A 2 -4.35 -4.44 -52.25
CA ALA A 2 -4.43 -3.18 -51.51
C ALA A 2 -4.16 -3.49 -50.03
N SER A 3 -3.20 -2.80 -49.43
CA SER A 3 -2.84 -2.98 -48.02
C SER A 3 -3.98 -2.51 -47.13
N CYS A 4 -4.43 -3.40 -46.24
CA CYS A 4 -5.39 -3.09 -45.19
C CYS A 4 -4.74 -2.08 -44.23
N SER A 5 -5.06 -0.78 -44.36
CA SER A 5 -4.62 0.24 -43.42
C SER A 5 -5.25 -0.05 -42.06
N SER A 6 -4.44 -0.31 -41.03
CA SER A 6 -4.96 -0.56 -39.69
C SER A 6 -5.70 0.68 -39.18
N VAL A 7 -6.77 0.50 -38.38
CA VAL A 7 -7.55 1.61 -37.78
C VAL A 7 -6.64 2.62 -37.07
N GLY A 8 -5.54 2.15 -36.47
CA GLY A 8 -4.57 3.01 -35.79
C GLY A 8 -3.70 3.87 -36.71
N ASP A 9 -3.46 3.49 -37.97
CA ASP A 9 -2.71 4.34 -38.91
C ASP A 9 -3.54 5.55 -39.36
N ASN A 10 -4.85 5.38 -39.51
CA ASN A 10 -5.79 6.47 -39.83
C ASN A 10 -5.91 7.48 -38.67
N GLN A 11 -5.91 6.98 -37.43
CA GLN A 11 -5.90 7.83 -36.24
C GLN A 11 -4.58 8.60 -36.13
N LEU A 12 -3.44 7.95 -36.36
CA LEU A 12 -2.13 8.62 -36.34
C LEU A 12 -2.05 9.77 -37.35
N GLN A 13 -2.48 9.53 -38.60
CA GLN A 13 -2.52 10.59 -39.61
C GLN A 13 -3.44 11.76 -39.23
N ARG A 14 -4.57 11.48 -38.56
CA ARG A 14 -5.45 12.53 -38.02
C ARG A 14 -4.74 13.36 -36.95
N ILE A 15 -4.01 12.74 -36.03
CA ILE A 15 -3.29 13.48 -34.98
C ILE A 15 -2.16 14.33 -35.55
N ILE A 16 -1.43 13.83 -36.56
CA ILE A 16 -0.39 14.60 -37.25
C ILE A 16 -1.00 15.85 -37.92
N ARG A 17 -2.14 15.69 -38.60
CA ARG A 17 -2.87 16.83 -39.18
C ARG A 17 -3.39 17.79 -38.10
N ASP A 18 -3.95 17.29 -37.01
CA ASP A 18 -4.40 18.13 -35.90
C ASP A 18 -3.25 18.94 -35.26
N LEU A 19 -2.02 18.37 -35.25
CA LEU A 19 -0.80 19.07 -34.83
C LEU A 19 -0.43 20.18 -35.82
N HIS A 20 -0.43 19.89 -37.12
CA HIS A 20 -0.21 20.91 -38.16
C HIS A 20 -1.19 22.07 -38.03
N ASP A 21 -2.48 21.76 -37.89
CA ASP A 21 -3.52 22.78 -37.74
C ASP A 21 -3.26 23.63 -36.49
N ALA A 22 -2.85 23.02 -35.37
CA ALA A 22 -2.52 23.76 -34.15
C ALA A 22 -1.30 24.70 -34.34
N VAL A 23 -0.27 24.25 -35.06
CA VAL A 23 0.90 25.08 -35.40
C VAL A 23 0.50 26.26 -36.29
N LEU A 24 -0.33 26.03 -37.31
CA LEU A 24 -0.80 27.09 -38.20
C LEU A 24 -1.66 28.13 -37.47
N GLU A 25 -2.56 27.68 -36.59
CA GLU A 25 -3.36 28.58 -35.76
C GLU A 25 -2.50 29.36 -34.77
N LEU A 26 -1.47 28.75 -34.17
CA LEU A 26 -0.49 29.48 -33.33
C LEU A 26 0.26 30.56 -34.11
N SER A 27 0.73 30.24 -35.33
CA SER A 27 1.37 31.23 -36.21
C SER A 27 0.43 32.36 -36.60
N LYS A 28 -0.86 32.06 -36.77
CA LYS A 28 -1.89 33.05 -37.06
C LYS A 28 -2.19 33.92 -35.84
N GLU A 29 -2.39 33.32 -34.68
CA GLU A 29 -2.64 34.00 -33.41
C GLU A 29 -1.50 34.97 -33.06
N HIS A 30 -0.25 34.55 -33.20
CA HIS A 30 0.90 35.42 -32.97
C HIS A 30 0.94 36.61 -33.95
N ARG A 31 0.62 36.38 -35.23
CA ARG A 31 0.54 37.45 -36.24
C ARG A 31 -0.61 38.42 -35.98
N GLU A 32 -1.73 37.93 -35.44
CA GLU A 32 -2.92 38.74 -35.16
C GLU A 32 -2.78 39.55 -33.87
N CYS A 33 -2.23 38.96 -32.80
CA CYS A 33 -2.07 39.61 -31.51
C CYS A 33 -0.80 40.48 -31.42
N GLY A 34 0.27 40.14 -32.14
CA GLY A 34 1.55 40.85 -32.09
C GLY A 34 2.31 40.70 -30.75
N GLU A 35 1.77 39.90 -29.83
CA GLU A 35 2.34 39.58 -28.53
C GLU A 35 2.83 38.12 -28.51
N PRO A 36 3.77 37.77 -27.60
CA PRO A 36 4.15 36.38 -27.38
C PRO A 36 2.94 35.52 -26.98
N ILE A 37 2.88 34.29 -27.48
CA ILE A 37 1.83 33.34 -27.09
C ILE A 37 2.04 32.93 -25.63
N THR A 38 0.98 33.02 -24.82
CA THR A 38 1.01 32.63 -23.41
C THR A 38 0.14 31.40 -23.12
N ASP A 39 0.10 30.96 -21.86
CA ASP A 39 -0.62 29.74 -21.44
C ASP A 39 -2.16 29.83 -21.53
N ASP A 40 -2.72 31.00 -21.81
CA ASP A 40 -4.14 31.20 -22.07
C ASP A 40 -4.58 30.78 -23.48
N SER A 41 -3.63 30.53 -24.39
CA SER A 41 -3.93 30.13 -25.77
C SER A 41 -4.49 28.69 -25.84
N ALA A 42 -5.73 28.58 -26.31
CA ALA A 42 -6.36 27.28 -26.58
C ALA A 42 -5.63 26.49 -27.69
N ASN A 43 -5.03 27.19 -28.65
CA ASN A 43 -4.25 26.59 -29.74
C ASN A 43 -2.94 26.01 -29.22
N LEU A 44 -2.29 26.70 -28.25
CA LEU A 44 -1.11 26.19 -27.57
C LEU A 44 -1.43 24.92 -26.77
N HIS A 45 -2.54 24.93 -26.05
CA HIS A 45 -3.05 23.75 -25.37
C HIS A 45 -3.26 22.57 -26.31
N LYS A 46 -3.96 22.79 -27.42
CA LYS A 46 -4.15 21.77 -28.46
C LYS A 46 -2.81 21.25 -28.98
N PHE A 47 -1.85 22.14 -29.24
CA PHE A 47 -0.51 21.76 -29.68
C PHE A 47 0.19 20.82 -28.69
N PHE A 48 0.21 21.17 -27.39
CA PHE A 48 0.86 20.38 -26.36
C PHE A 48 0.32 18.94 -26.27
N TYR A 49 -1.01 18.76 -26.21
CA TYR A 49 -1.60 17.43 -26.15
C TYR A 49 -1.34 16.61 -27.41
N LYS A 50 -1.36 17.22 -28.60
CA LYS A 50 -1.10 16.51 -29.86
C LYS A 50 0.36 16.07 -29.96
N LEU A 51 1.29 16.91 -29.53
CA LEU A 51 2.71 16.57 -29.51
C LEU A 51 3.01 15.48 -28.47
N GLU A 52 2.46 15.62 -27.26
CA GLU A 52 2.58 14.61 -26.19
C GLU A 52 2.03 13.26 -26.64
N TYR A 53 0.86 13.24 -27.29
CA TYR A 53 0.29 12.02 -27.85
C TYR A 53 1.25 11.36 -28.85
N LEU A 54 1.87 12.12 -29.77
CA LEU A 54 2.83 11.55 -30.72
C LEU A 54 4.08 11.00 -30.03
N LEU A 55 4.55 11.69 -28.97
CA LEU A 55 5.69 11.27 -28.13
C LEU A 55 5.40 10.00 -27.31
N GLN A 56 4.14 9.71 -27.00
CA GLN A 56 3.73 8.49 -26.30
C GLN A 56 3.24 7.38 -27.24
N PHE A 57 2.89 7.72 -28.50
CA PHE A 57 2.36 6.76 -29.45
C PHE A 57 3.38 5.68 -29.82
N ASP A 58 3.01 4.43 -29.56
CA ASP A 58 3.84 3.25 -29.83
C ASP A 58 5.20 3.31 -29.09
N GLN A 59 5.27 4.02 -27.96
CA GLN A 59 6.42 4.05 -27.05
C GLN A 59 6.50 2.73 -26.27
N LYS A 60 7.70 2.20 -26.11
CA LYS A 60 7.99 1.00 -25.31
C LYS A 60 7.93 1.34 -23.83
N GLU A 61 7.19 0.57 -23.05
CA GLU A 61 7.15 0.73 -21.59
C GLU A 61 8.53 0.44 -20.98
N LYS A 62 9.03 1.39 -20.18
CA LYS A 62 10.31 1.28 -19.47
C LYS A 62 10.15 1.77 -18.04
N THR A 63 10.87 1.15 -17.11
CA THR A 63 10.90 1.52 -15.70
C THR A 63 12.35 1.65 -15.22
N THR A 64 12.56 2.44 -14.16
CA THR A 64 13.83 2.45 -13.43
C THR A 64 13.96 1.18 -12.57
N PHE A 65 15.16 0.90 -12.04
CA PHE A 65 15.37 -0.23 -11.10
C PHE A 65 14.44 -0.15 -9.87
N LEU A 66 14.06 1.06 -9.46
CA LEU A 66 13.13 1.32 -8.35
C LEU A 66 11.65 1.32 -8.78
N GLY A 67 11.34 0.90 -10.01
CA GLY A 67 9.97 0.75 -10.51
C GLY A 67 9.29 2.05 -10.98
N GLN A 68 9.99 3.19 -11.03
CA GLN A 68 9.40 4.43 -11.55
C GLN A 68 9.24 4.35 -13.08
N ARG A 69 8.05 4.69 -13.58
CA ARG A 69 7.76 4.72 -15.02
C ARG A 69 8.60 5.80 -15.70
N LYS A 70 9.31 5.39 -16.75
CA LYS A 70 10.00 6.30 -17.66
C LYS A 70 9.07 6.69 -18.80
N ASP A 71 9.29 7.88 -19.35
CA ASP A 71 8.48 8.44 -20.44
C ASP A 71 9.35 9.19 -21.46
N TYR A 72 8.77 9.98 -22.36
CA TYR A 72 9.49 10.66 -23.45
C TYR A 72 10.55 11.66 -22.97
N TRP A 73 10.48 12.11 -21.71
CA TRP A 73 11.56 12.83 -21.04
C TRP A 73 12.87 12.03 -20.98
N ASP A 74 12.77 10.76 -20.60
CA ASP A 74 13.93 9.86 -20.51
C ASP A 74 14.48 9.57 -21.91
N TYR A 75 13.61 9.47 -22.92
CA TYR A 75 14.01 9.45 -24.33
C TYR A 75 14.82 10.70 -24.72
N PHE A 76 14.35 11.90 -24.37
CA PHE A 76 15.10 13.14 -24.61
C PHE A 76 16.46 13.14 -23.87
N CYS A 77 16.49 12.65 -22.63
CA CYS A 77 17.75 12.51 -21.88
C CYS A 77 18.73 11.58 -22.60
N ASP A 78 18.29 10.37 -22.98
CA ASP A 78 19.14 9.37 -23.64
C ASP A 78 19.68 9.88 -24.99
N CYS A 79 18.88 10.66 -25.72
CA CYS A 79 19.29 11.27 -26.98
C CYS A 79 20.27 12.44 -26.80
N LEU A 80 20.02 13.33 -25.84
CA LEU A 80 20.65 14.67 -25.81
C LEU A 80 21.76 14.81 -24.76
N ILE A 81 21.82 13.97 -23.73
CA ILE A 81 22.76 14.18 -22.61
C ILE A 81 24.24 14.15 -23.02
N LYS A 82 24.56 13.43 -24.11
CA LYS A 82 25.92 13.30 -24.64
C LYS A 82 26.27 14.37 -25.69
N ILE A 83 25.31 15.20 -26.09
CA ILE A 83 25.46 16.18 -27.17
C ILE A 83 25.73 17.56 -26.55
N LYS A 84 26.98 18.04 -26.67
CA LYS A 84 27.39 19.37 -26.17
C LYS A 84 26.58 20.46 -26.88
N GLY A 85 25.96 21.36 -26.11
CA GLY A 85 25.15 22.48 -26.64
C GLY A 85 23.66 22.20 -26.79
N ALA A 86 23.23 20.93 -26.77
CA ALA A 86 21.81 20.54 -26.79
C ALA A 86 21.27 20.11 -25.41
N ASN A 87 22.12 20.15 -24.37
CA ASN A 87 21.81 19.67 -23.03
C ASN A 87 21.40 20.79 -22.04
N ASP A 88 21.29 22.04 -22.48
CA ASP A 88 20.92 23.17 -21.62
C ASP A 88 19.50 23.01 -21.06
N GLY A 89 18.54 22.64 -21.90
CA GLY A 89 17.17 22.35 -21.46
C GLY A 89 17.11 21.14 -20.52
N ILE A 90 17.96 20.14 -20.74
CA ILE A 90 18.04 18.96 -19.86
C ILE A 90 18.54 19.38 -18.46
N ARG A 91 19.58 20.21 -18.40
CA ARG A 91 20.13 20.72 -17.13
C ARG A 91 19.12 21.61 -16.41
N PHE A 92 18.45 22.49 -17.15
CA PHE A 92 17.43 23.37 -16.61
C PHE A 92 16.25 22.59 -16.00
N VAL A 93 15.67 21.63 -16.72
CA VAL A 93 14.55 20.85 -16.19
C VAL A 93 14.97 19.99 -14.99
N LYS A 94 16.19 19.45 -14.98
CA LYS A 94 16.73 18.71 -13.82
C LYS A 94 16.92 19.58 -12.57
N SER A 95 17.07 20.90 -12.72
CA SER A 95 17.19 21.83 -11.57
C SER A 95 15.84 22.33 -11.05
N ILE A 96 14.72 21.81 -11.56
CA ILE A 96 13.36 22.09 -11.08
C ILE A 96 12.95 20.99 -10.06
N PRO A 97 13.17 21.17 -8.74
CA PRO A 97 12.79 20.19 -7.72
C PRO A 97 11.29 19.95 -7.61
N GLU A 98 10.45 20.84 -8.12
CA GLU A 98 8.99 20.75 -8.10
C GLU A 98 8.48 19.60 -8.98
N LEU A 99 9.22 19.21 -10.02
CA LEU A 99 8.83 18.16 -10.98
C LEU A 99 9.31 16.79 -10.51
N LYS A 100 8.37 15.92 -10.13
CA LYS A 100 8.62 14.61 -9.53
C LYS A 100 8.57 13.49 -10.56
N THR A 101 7.78 13.61 -11.63
CA THR A 101 7.58 12.55 -12.63
C THR A 101 8.38 12.78 -13.91
N SER A 102 8.68 11.71 -14.66
CA SER A 102 9.26 11.82 -15.99
C SER A 102 8.31 12.56 -16.96
N LEU A 103 6.99 12.39 -16.80
CA LEU A 103 6.00 13.08 -17.62
C LEU A 103 6.06 14.60 -17.41
N GLY A 104 5.99 15.07 -16.16
CA GLY A 104 6.08 16.50 -15.84
C GLY A 104 7.40 17.13 -16.25
N LYS A 105 8.51 16.41 -16.13
CA LYS A 105 9.82 16.83 -16.67
C LYS A 105 9.80 16.95 -18.20
N GLY A 106 9.15 16.00 -18.88
CA GLY A 106 8.94 16.04 -20.32
C GLY A 106 8.15 17.26 -20.77
N ARG A 107 7.06 17.58 -20.06
CA ARG A 107 6.24 18.77 -20.31
C ARG A 107 7.03 20.07 -20.12
N ALA A 108 7.76 20.18 -19.01
CA ALA A 108 8.63 21.33 -18.75
C ALA A 108 9.71 21.51 -19.81
N PHE A 109 10.26 20.40 -20.33
CA PHE A 109 11.26 20.43 -21.40
C PHE A 109 10.69 20.93 -22.73
N ILE A 110 9.47 20.51 -23.09
CA ILE A 110 8.79 21.01 -24.30
C ILE A 110 8.52 22.51 -24.17
N ARG A 111 8.02 22.97 -23.02
CA ARG A 111 7.78 24.40 -22.72
C ARG A 111 9.06 25.22 -22.81
N TYR A 112 10.13 24.73 -22.16
CA TYR A 112 11.47 25.34 -22.26
C TYR A 112 11.92 25.45 -23.71
N SER A 113 11.74 24.39 -24.51
CA SER A 113 12.17 24.35 -25.91
C SER A 113 11.40 25.33 -26.80
N LEU A 114 10.11 25.59 -26.50
CA LEU A 114 9.31 26.61 -27.19
C LEU A 114 9.79 28.03 -26.86
N VAL A 115 9.97 28.37 -25.58
CA VAL A 115 10.48 29.68 -25.15
C VAL A 115 11.83 30.00 -25.79
N HIS A 116 12.66 28.98 -25.98
CA HIS A 116 13.98 29.13 -26.59
C HIS A 116 14.01 28.89 -28.10
N GLN A 117 12.86 28.72 -28.76
CA GLN A 117 12.74 28.50 -30.22
C GLN A 117 13.65 27.37 -30.74
N ARG A 118 13.68 26.25 -30.00
CA ARG A 118 14.56 25.10 -30.27
C ARG A 118 13.83 23.76 -30.31
N LEU A 119 12.49 23.74 -30.25
CA LEU A 119 11.73 22.49 -30.19
C LEU A 119 11.94 21.62 -31.43
N ALA A 120 11.89 22.23 -32.63
CA ALA A 120 12.12 21.52 -33.88
C ALA A 120 13.53 20.93 -33.96
N ASP A 121 14.55 21.75 -33.69
CA ASP A 121 15.96 21.35 -33.69
C ASP A 121 16.22 20.22 -32.67
N THR A 122 15.64 20.34 -31.48
CA THR A 122 15.78 19.37 -30.39
C THR A 122 15.16 18.02 -30.75
N LEU A 123 13.93 18.02 -31.28
CA LEU A 123 13.26 16.80 -31.68
C LEU A 123 13.96 16.17 -32.89
N GLN A 124 14.37 16.96 -33.88
CA GLN A 124 15.13 16.47 -35.02
C GLN A 124 16.45 15.80 -34.57
N GLN A 125 17.17 16.41 -33.63
CA GLN A 125 18.40 15.86 -33.09
C GLN A 125 18.19 14.50 -32.40
N CYS A 126 17.05 14.32 -31.72
CA CYS A 126 16.67 13.04 -31.13
C CYS A 126 16.38 11.98 -32.21
N LEU A 127 15.64 12.37 -33.26
CA LEU A 127 15.21 11.46 -34.32
C LEU A 127 16.34 11.04 -35.27
N ILE A 128 17.38 11.87 -35.43
CA ILE A 128 18.63 11.50 -36.12
C ILE A 128 19.29 10.30 -35.42
N ASN A 129 19.16 10.17 -34.09
CA ASN A 129 19.65 9.02 -33.36
C ASN A 129 18.69 7.83 -33.49
N GLN A 130 18.70 7.23 -34.68
CA GLN A 130 17.78 6.13 -35.02
C GLN A 130 17.95 4.92 -34.08
N LYS A 131 19.17 4.67 -33.59
CA LYS A 131 19.43 3.59 -32.62
C LYS A 131 18.63 3.79 -31.34
N VAL A 132 18.82 4.92 -30.67
CA VAL A 132 18.10 5.24 -29.42
C VAL A 132 16.59 5.35 -29.68
N THR A 133 16.18 5.96 -30.80
CA THR A 133 14.76 6.04 -31.16
C THR A 133 14.13 4.66 -31.35
N SER A 134 14.83 3.70 -31.97
CA SER A 134 14.34 2.32 -32.10
C SER A 134 14.31 1.55 -30.78
N ASP A 135 15.15 1.92 -29.81
CA ASP A 135 15.15 1.33 -28.46
C ASP A 135 13.96 1.82 -27.62
N TRP A 136 13.40 2.98 -27.97
CA TRP A 136 12.30 3.65 -27.27
C TRP A 136 10.93 3.46 -27.93
N TYR A 137 10.86 3.23 -29.25
CA TYR A 137 9.59 3.14 -29.99
C TYR A 137 9.47 1.83 -30.77
N TYR A 138 8.23 1.36 -30.94
CA TYR A 138 7.87 0.27 -31.84
C TYR A 138 7.63 0.79 -33.27
N ALA A 139 7.51 -0.12 -34.24
CA ALA A 139 7.57 0.17 -35.67
C ALA A 139 6.42 1.04 -36.23
N ARG A 140 5.31 1.20 -35.50
CA ARG A 140 4.16 2.01 -35.95
C ARG A 140 4.36 3.48 -35.62
N SER A 141 5.26 3.80 -34.68
CA SER A 141 5.62 5.17 -34.30
C SER A 141 5.96 6.02 -35.53
N PRO A 142 5.45 7.27 -35.62
CA PRO A 142 5.77 8.17 -36.73
C PRO A 142 7.27 8.49 -36.78
N PHE A 143 7.97 8.43 -35.65
CA PHE A 143 9.38 8.76 -35.50
C PHE A 143 10.35 7.81 -36.18
N LEU A 144 9.92 6.57 -36.46
CA LEU A 144 10.69 5.59 -37.22
C LEU A 144 10.36 5.60 -38.73
N LYS A 145 9.39 6.41 -39.16
CA LYS A 145 8.95 6.54 -40.56
C LYS A 145 9.46 7.86 -41.13
N CYS A 146 10.54 7.81 -41.93
CA CYS A 146 11.24 9.02 -42.41
C CYS A 146 10.33 10.09 -43.04
N HIS A 147 9.29 9.67 -43.79
CA HIS A 147 8.35 10.60 -44.42
C HIS A 147 7.45 11.33 -43.41
N LEU A 148 6.99 10.65 -42.35
CA LEU A 148 6.20 11.28 -41.28
C LEU A 148 7.09 12.11 -40.35
N THR A 149 8.29 11.62 -40.05
CA THR A 149 9.29 12.38 -39.27
C THR A 149 9.62 13.72 -39.95
N ALA A 150 9.95 13.70 -41.24
CA ALA A 150 10.25 14.92 -41.98
C ALA A 150 9.05 15.88 -41.97
N ASP A 151 7.84 15.36 -42.14
CA ASP A 151 6.62 16.16 -42.13
C ASP A 151 6.34 16.83 -40.78
N ILE A 152 6.43 16.08 -39.67
CA ILE A 152 6.26 16.63 -38.31
C ILE A 152 7.32 17.70 -38.02
N ILE A 153 8.59 17.42 -38.33
CA ILE A 153 9.70 18.35 -38.06
C ILE A 153 9.57 19.65 -38.88
N ASN A 154 9.23 19.55 -40.17
CA ASN A 154 9.05 20.72 -41.02
C ASN A 154 7.99 21.67 -40.47
N HIS A 155 6.91 21.15 -39.90
CA HIS A 155 5.87 21.99 -39.31
C HIS A 155 6.30 22.57 -37.97
N LEU A 156 7.02 21.81 -37.13
CA LEU A 156 7.57 22.36 -35.88
C LEU A 156 8.55 23.51 -36.12
N TYR A 157 9.23 23.57 -37.27
CA TYR A 157 10.11 24.70 -37.62
C TYR A 157 9.37 26.03 -37.78
N GLU A 158 8.07 26.01 -38.08
CA GLU A 158 7.26 27.24 -38.11
C GLU A 158 7.15 27.88 -36.71
N LEU A 159 7.17 27.08 -35.65
CA LEU A 159 7.14 27.57 -34.27
C LEU A 159 8.40 28.33 -33.87
N ASN A 160 9.53 28.09 -34.54
CA ASN A 160 10.77 28.83 -34.26
C ASN A 160 10.64 30.32 -34.62
N GLN A 161 9.64 30.70 -35.44
CA GLN A 161 9.33 32.09 -35.79
C GLN A 161 8.37 32.76 -34.80
N ILE A 162 7.78 32.00 -33.87
CA ILE A 162 6.83 32.47 -32.88
C ILE A 162 7.54 32.74 -31.55
N GLN A 163 7.14 33.79 -30.84
CA GLN A 163 7.58 34.05 -29.49
C GLN A 163 6.60 33.43 -28.49
N PHE A 164 7.11 32.72 -27.49
CA PHE A 164 6.31 32.11 -26.42
C PHE A 164 6.74 32.67 -25.06
N ASP A 165 5.78 33.14 -24.28
CA ASP A 165 5.95 33.49 -22.87
C ASP A 165 5.21 32.47 -22.00
N VAL A 166 5.85 31.30 -21.86
CA VAL A 166 5.30 30.17 -21.10
C VAL A 166 6.25 29.72 -20.02
N ALA A 167 5.82 29.86 -18.77
CA ALA A 167 6.66 29.55 -17.62
C ALA A 167 6.90 28.04 -17.50
N ALA A 168 8.16 27.61 -17.40
CA ALA A 168 8.49 26.21 -17.11
C ALA A 168 8.35 25.83 -15.62
N ARG A 169 7.96 26.78 -14.76
CA ARG A 169 7.74 26.62 -13.32
C ARG A 169 6.41 27.26 -12.90
N GLY A 170 5.93 26.95 -11.69
CA GLY A 170 4.73 27.57 -11.11
C GLY A 170 3.40 26.92 -11.50
N TYR A 171 3.44 25.79 -12.21
CA TYR A 171 2.30 24.91 -12.48
C TYR A 171 2.65 23.46 -12.11
N ASP A 172 1.65 22.68 -11.69
CA ASP A 172 1.82 21.25 -11.46
C ASP A 172 1.80 20.48 -12.79
N LEU A 173 2.95 20.51 -13.49
CA LEU A 173 3.12 19.82 -14.77
C LEU A 173 3.12 18.29 -14.61
N ASP A 174 3.30 17.75 -13.40
CA ASP A 174 3.15 16.31 -13.16
C ASP A 174 1.68 15.87 -13.31
N ALA A 175 0.73 16.76 -13.04
CA ALA A 175 -0.69 16.51 -13.21
C ALA A 175 -1.16 16.79 -14.66
N ASP A 176 -1.02 18.02 -15.15
CA ASP A 176 -1.62 18.41 -16.45
C ASP A 176 -0.93 19.62 -17.14
N TRP A 177 -1.35 19.93 -18.36
CA TRP A 177 -0.91 21.13 -19.10
C TRP A 177 -1.56 22.42 -18.56
N PRO A 178 -0.85 23.57 -18.49
CA PRO A 178 -1.35 24.80 -17.85
C PRO A 178 -2.42 25.58 -18.63
N ALA A 179 -3.69 25.51 -18.20
CA ALA A 179 -4.83 26.07 -18.95
C ALA A 179 -5.02 27.60 -18.89
N PHE A 180 -4.18 28.34 -18.17
CA PHE A 180 -4.27 29.80 -18.07
C PHE A 180 -2.93 30.41 -17.70
N ALA A 181 -2.64 31.61 -18.21
CA ALA A 181 -1.47 32.39 -17.83
C ALA A 181 -1.60 33.00 -16.42
N ARG A 182 -0.57 32.84 -15.59
CA ARG A 182 -0.48 33.50 -14.29
C ARG A 182 -0.21 34.99 -14.49
N ARG A 183 -1.15 35.87 -14.08
CA ARG A 183 -0.92 37.33 -14.02
C ARG A 183 0.22 37.65 -13.05
N THR A 184 1.31 38.21 -13.55
CA THR A 184 2.29 38.95 -12.76
C THR A 184 1.65 40.27 -12.34
N LEU A 185 1.10 40.32 -11.12
CA LEU A 185 0.65 41.57 -10.48
C LEU A 185 1.90 42.43 -10.21
N GLY A 186 2.24 43.34 -11.13
CA GLY A 186 3.23 44.38 -10.91
C GLY A 186 2.56 45.75 -10.85
N THR A 187 2.80 46.50 -9.77
CA THR A 187 2.56 47.95 -9.75
C THR A 187 3.35 48.57 -10.90
N ALA A 188 2.66 49.37 -11.72
CA ALA A 188 3.11 49.81 -13.03
C ALA A 188 4.53 50.38 -13.06
N SER A 189 5.37 49.82 -13.94
CA SER A 189 6.45 50.54 -14.59
C SER A 189 6.46 50.18 -16.07
N SER A 190 6.59 51.21 -16.90
CA SER A 190 6.43 51.21 -18.35
C SER A 190 7.28 50.17 -19.07
N ALA A 191 6.69 49.59 -20.11
CA ALA A 191 7.32 48.82 -21.18
C ALA A 191 8.77 49.25 -21.50
N PHE A 192 9.74 48.44 -21.10
CA PHE A 192 11.07 48.40 -21.73
C PHE A 192 11.57 46.94 -21.83
N LEU A 193 11.53 46.45 -23.08
CA LEU A 193 12.34 45.39 -23.68
C LEU A 193 12.38 44.01 -22.98
N TRP A 194 11.46 43.13 -23.36
CA TRP A 194 11.82 41.72 -23.50
C TRP A 194 12.88 41.60 -24.60
N LYS A 195 14.08 41.10 -24.26
CA LYS A 195 15.15 40.78 -25.23
C LYS A 195 15.16 39.28 -25.51
N ALA A 196 15.12 38.91 -26.78
CA ALA A 196 15.26 37.51 -27.21
C ALA A 196 16.60 36.91 -26.71
N PRO A 197 16.61 35.66 -26.18
CA PRO A 197 17.86 34.97 -25.89
C PRO A 197 18.67 34.77 -27.17
N SER A 198 19.74 35.55 -27.36
CA SER A 198 20.65 35.42 -28.50
C SER A 198 21.60 34.24 -28.31
N ARG A 199 21.86 33.52 -29.41
CA ARG A 199 22.63 32.27 -29.51
C ARG A 199 23.97 32.30 -28.74
N CYS A 200 24.12 31.34 -27.82
CA CYS A 200 25.35 30.84 -27.17
C CYS A 200 26.47 31.84 -26.79
N SER A 201 26.63 32.12 -25.49
CA SER A 201 27.97 32.12 -24.86
C SER A 201 27.89 31.81 -23.36
N SER A 202 28.75 30.90 -22.93
CA SER A 202 29.21 30.57 -21.57
C SER A 202 28.83 31.52 -20.42
N ILE A 203 28.20 30.96 -19.39
CA ILE A 203 28.13 31.51 -18.02
C ILE A 203 29.55 31.48 -17.44
N ASN A 204 30.28 32.58 -17.64
CA ASN A 204 31.49 32.97 -16.89
C ASN A 204 31.83 34.42 -17.28
N SER A 205 30.94 35.37 -17.00
CA SER A 205 31.30 36.79 -16.88
C SER A 205 30.10 37.58 -16.40
N LEU A 206 29.95 37.77 -15.09
CA LEU A 206 29.29 38.94 -14.48
C LEU A 206 29.81 39.08 -13.04
N VAL A 207 31.04 39.57 -12.92
CA VAL A 207 31.50 40.32 -11.75
C VAL A 207 32.18 41.58 -12.30
N SER A 208 31.63 42.72 -11.87
CA SER A 208 32.23 44.06 -11.79
C SER A 208 32.62 44.80 -13.08
N SER A 209 31.97 45.95 -13.32
CA SER A 209 32.55 47.29 -13.10
C SER A 209 31.59 48.38 -13.60
N TYR A 210 31.21 49.32 -12.73
CA TYR A 210 31.67 50.73 -12.80
C TYR A 210 31.03 51.54 -11.67
N SER A 211 31.88 52.04 -10.78
CA SER A 211 31.59 53.17 -9.89
C SER A 211 31.94 54.49 -10.59
N GLN A 212 31.44 55.59 -9.99
CA GLN A 212 31.90 56.98 -10.04
C GLN A 212 31.15 58.04 -10.91
N SER A 213 30.41 58.88 -10.17
CA SER A 213 30.46 60.36 -10.13
C SER A 213 29.55 61.22 -11.04
N GLN A 214 28.56 61.81 -10.37
CA GLN A 214 28.30 63.27 -10.21
C GLN A 214 27.71 64.16 -11.34
N VAL A 215 26.68 64.93 -10.92
CA VAL A 215 26.25 66.29 -11.35
C VAL A 215 25.43 66.30 -12.66
N GLN A 216 24.19 66.82 -12.76
CA GLN A 216 23.67 68.13 -12.34
C GLN A 216 22.12 68.19 -12.52
N ALA A 217 21.48 69.10 -11.79
CA ALA A 217 20.23 69.83 -12.10
C ALA A 217 18.87 69.06 -12.01
N GLU A 218 17.77 69.58 -11.45
CA GLU A 218 17.42 70.76 -10.65
C GLU A 218 15.87 70.73 -10.43
N PHE A 219 15.38 71.35 -9.33
CA PHE A 219 14.01 71.86 -9.07
C PHE A 219 12.78 70.91 -8.88
N LEU A 220 12.41 70.74 -7.59
CA LEU A 220 11.09 70.87 -6.87
C LEU A 220 9.78 71.13 -7.66
N PRO A 221 8.54 71.00 -7.07
CA PRO A 221 8.09 70.37 -5.80
C PRO A 221 6.78 69.53 -5.94
N ILE A 222 6.42 68.73 -4.92
CA ILE A 222 5.06 68.20 -4.73
C ILE A 222 4.51 68.74 -3.40
N PRO A 223 3.33 69.41 -3.38
CA PRO A 223 2.72 69.91 -2.16
C PRO A 223 1.75 68.91 -1.52
N ASP A 224 1.57 69.11 -0.22
CA ASP A 224 0.77 68.37 0.75
C ASP A 224 -0.69 68.10 0.38
N LEU A 225 -1.14 66.97 0.91
CA LEU A 225 -2.51 66.53 1.02
C LEU A 225 -3.16 67.17 2.26
N SER A 226 -4.38 67.68 2.15
CA SER A 226 -5.39 67.46 3.20
C SER A 226 -6.80 67.78 2.69
N HIS A 227 -7.70 66.81 2.79
CA HIS A 227 -8.97 67.00 3.48
C HIS A 227 -9.59 65.65 3.88
N SER A 228 -10.04 65.65 5.12
CA SER A 228 -10.64 64.59 5.92
C SER A 228 -12.14 64.42 5.65
N LEU A 229 -12.67 63.27 6.11
CA LEU A 229 -14.04 62.96 6.62
C LEU A 229 -14.67 61.72 5.92
N LEU A 230 -15.35 60.76 6.55
CA LEU A 230 -15.54 60.31 7.94
C LEU A 230 -16.58 59.15 7.90
N GLY A 231 -16.43 58.13 8.77
CA GLY A 231 -17.53 57.36 9.39
C GLY A 231 -17.85 55.96 8.81
N GLU A 232 -18.16 54.90 9.57
CA GLU A 232 -18.26 54.65 11.03
C GLU A 232 -18.60 53.14 11.26
N LEU A 233 -18.38 52.60 12.49
CA LEU A 233 -18.66 51.26 13.08
C LEU A 233 -17.67 50.09 12.80
N GLY A 234 -17.04 49.38 13.75
CA GLY A 234 -16.98 49.40 15.22
C GLY A 234 -16.23 48.16 15.79
N GLU A 235 -15.32 48.39 16.76
CA GLU A 235 -14.79 47.55 17.88
C GLU A 235 -14.26 46.10 17.61
N LEU A 236 -13.01 45.69 17.90
CA LEU A 236 -12.27 45.66 19.19
C LEU A 236 -10.71 45.56 18.99
N GLY A 237 -9.92 46.37 19.70
CA GLY A 237 -8.77 45.89 20.50
C GLY A 237 -7.30 45.88 20.00
N GLU A 238 -6.76 47.01 19.53
CA GLU A 238 -5.36 47.57 19.61
C GLU A 238 -4.03 46.77 19.43
N PRO A 239 -2.88 47.43 19.05
CA PRO A 239 -2.70 48.85 18.75
C PRO A 239 -2.14 49.19 17.36
N SER A 240 -2.47 50.41 16.96
CA SER A 240 -2.27 51.08 15.67
C SER A 240 -0.97 51.91 15.63
N PRO A 241 -0.40 52.22 14.45
CA PRO A 241 0.87 52.97 14.27
C PRO A 241 0.85 54.45 14.66
N CYS A 242 -0.22 54.98 15.27
CA CYS A 242 -0.38 56.43 15.51
C CYS A 242 0.45 57.01 16.68
N SER A 243 1.00 56.21 17.58
CA SER A 243 1.76 56.73 18.74
C SER A 243 3.10 57.40 18.36
N ILE A 244 3.75 56.93 17.29
CA ILE A 244 5.08 57.46 16.91
C ILE A 244 4.95 58.85 16.28
N ALA A 245 3.92 59.08 15.48
CA ALA A 245 3.69 60.36 14.80
C ALA A 245 3.24 61.47 15.77
N GLU A 246 2.47 61.14 16.81
CA GLU A 246 2.09 62.09 17.85
C GLU A 246 3.25 62.44 18.79
N ASN A 247 4.10 61.47 19.14
CA ASN A 247 5.29 61.73 19.94
C ASN A 247 6.29 62.65 19.22
N LEU A 248 6.54 62.43 17.92
CA LEU A 248 7.40 63.30 17.11
C LEU A 248 6.82 64.71 16.91
N ARG A 249 5.49 64.85 16.89
CA ARG A 249 4.82 66.16 16.86
C ARG A 249 5.02 66.94 18.16
N ILE A 250 4.86 66.27 19.30
CA ILE A 250 5.04 66.88 20.63
C ILE A 250 6.52 67.26 20.84
N GLU A 251 7.45 66.45 20.37
CA GLU A 251 8.90 66.77 20.41
C GLU A 251 9.26 67.96 19.51
N LEU A 252 8.63 68.06 18.33
CA LEU A 252 8.81 69.19 17.42
C LEU A 252 8.24 70.48 18.03
N ASP A 253 7.04 70.44 18.60
CA ASP A 253 6.42 71.59 19.27
C ASP A 253 7.24 72.04 20.50
N GLN A 254 7.81 71.11 21.27
CA GLN A 254 8.71 71.43 22.39
C GLN A 254 10.08 71.96 21.93
N SER A 255 10.54 71.58 20.74
CA SER A 255 11.76 72.10 20.14
C SER A 255 11.55 73.52 19.61
N GLU A 256 10.42 73.77 18.95
CA GLU A 256 10.03 75.11 18.47
C GLU A 256 9.83 76.09 19.63
N LEU A 257 9.22 75.64 20.74
CA LEU A 257 9.06 76.48 21.93
C LEU A 257 10.42 76.86 22.55
N ARG A 258 11.35 75.91 22.66
CA ARG A 258 12.73 76.16 23.13
C ARG A 258 13.49 77.10 22.20
N GLN A 259 13.30 76.98 20.90
CA GLN A 259 13.92 77.87 19.92
C GLN A 259 13.38 79.31 20.02
N GLN A 260 12.08 79.49 20.29
CA GLN A 260 11.48 80.80 20.54
C GLN A 260 11.96 81.42 21.87
N GLU A 261 12.07 80.64 22.95
CA GLU A 261 12.61 81.11 24.23
C GLU A 261 14.08 81.55 24.10
N LEU A 262 14.90 80.79 23.36
CA LEU A 262 16.28 81.16 23.05
C LEU A 262 16.36 82.46 22.22
N LEU A 263 15.48 82.64 21.22
CA LEU A 263 15.42 83.87 20.44
C LEU A 263 15.05 85.09 21.31
N VAL A 264 14.14 84.92 22.28
CA VAL A 264 13.77 85.97 23.24
C VAL A 264 14.94 86.29 24.17
N GLN A 265 15.69 85.28 24.66
CA GLN A 265 16.89 85.51 25.47
C GLN A 265 18.00 86.22 24.69
N VAL A 266 18.23 85.85 23.43
CA VAL A 266 19.22 86.53 22.56
C VAL A 266 18.81 87.99 22.29
N GLN A 267 17.52 88.26 22.12
CA GLN A 267 17.04 89.65 22.01
C GLN A 267 17.17 90.44 23.32
N ALA A 268 16.98 89.81 24.48
CA ALA A 268 17.18 90.43 25.78
C ALA A 268 18.67 90.77 26.01
N LEU A 269 19.58 89.83 25.73
CA LEU A 269 21.02 90.05 25.78
C LEU A 269 21.47 91.11 24.75
N GLY A 270 20.82 91.17 23.58
CA GLY A 270 21.03 92.21 22.58
C GLY A 270 20.63 93.61 23.08
N LYS A 271 19.58 93.72 23.88
CA LYS A 271 19.17 94.98 24.52
C LYS A 271 20.14 95.37 25.64
N GLU A 272 20.54 94.45 26.51
CA GLU A 272 21.56 94.71 27.55
C GLU A 272 22.91 95.11 26.94
N ALA A 273 23.34 94.48 25.84
CA ALA A 273 24.56 94.86 25.13
C ALA A 273 24.46 96.26 24.50
N ALA A 274 23.27 96.68 24.04
CA ALA A 274 23.02 98.02 23.52
C ALA A 274 23.03 99.08 24.65
N GLU A 275 22.47 98.75 25.82
CA GLU A 275 22.50 99.60 27.02
C GLU A 275 23.94 99.76 27.55
N LEU A 276 24.71 98.67 27.63
CA LEU A 276 26.14 98.72 28.00
C LEU A 276 26.96 99.53 27.00
N LYS A 277 26.66 99.44 25.70
CA LYS A 277 27.28 100.33 24.69
C LYS A 277 26.90 101.81 24.88
N GLY A 278 25.69 102.09 25.35
CA GLY A 278 25.24 103.43 25.73
C GLY A 278 26.05 103.97 26.92
N VAL A 279 26.17 103.19 27.99
CA VAL A 279 26.95 103.56 29.19
C VAL A 279 28.42 103.78 28.84
N VAL A 280 29.03 102.96 27.98
CA VAL A 280 30.41 103.16 27.51
C VAL A 280 30.55 104.44 26.68
N LYS A 281 29.51 104.82 25.93
CA LYS A 281 29.49 106.08 25.15
C LYS A 281 29.38 107.29 26.08
N ASP A 282 28.57 107.20 27.13
CA ASP A 282 28.39 108.26 28.12
C ASP A 282 29.65 108.43 28.99
N LEU A 283 30.28 107.33 29.43
CA LEU A 283 31.57 107.35 30.12
C LEU A 283 32.71 107.89 29.23
N ARG A 284 32.69 107.61 27.92
CA ARG A 284 33.61 108.24 26.95
C ARG A 284 33.33 109.73 26.76
N GLY A 285 32.07 110.16 26.88
CA GLY A 285 31.66 111.57 26.87
C GLY A 285 32.12 112.33 28.12
N GLU A 286 32.00 111.72 29.31
CA GLU A 286 32.45 112.29 30.58
C GLU A 286 33.99 112.41 30.65
N LEU A 287 34.72 111.41 30.11
CA LEU A 287 36.18 111.45 30.02
C LEU A 287 36.68 112.53 29.02
N ALA A 288 35.89 112.85 28.00
CA ALA A 288 36.17 113.94 27.06
C ALA A 288 35.82 115.32 27.65
N ALA A 289 34.80 115.41 28.52
CA ALA A 289 34.41 116.64 29.21
C ALA A 289 35.39 117.03 30.34
N GLN A 290 36.09 116.08 30.95
CA GLN A 290 37.15 116.37 31.94
C GLN A 290 38.49 116.81 31.33
N LYS A 291 38.71 116.64 30.02
CA LYS A 291 39.96 117.03 29.32
C LYS A 291 39.92 118.41 28.67
N SER A 292 38.80 119.14 28.70
CA SER A 292 38.64 120.45 28.03
C SER A 292 38.51 121.65 28.99
N SER A 293 38.76 121.46 30.30
CA SER A 293 38.75 122.53 31.30
C SER A 293 40.08 122.58 32.03
N GLY A 294 41.00 123.39 31.50
CA GLY A 294 42.22 123.81 32.20
C GLY A 294 43.48 123.71 31.35
N LEU A 295 43.71 124.68 30.46
CA LEU A 295 45.05 125.27 30.19
C LEU A 295 44.96 126.35 29.10
N SER A 296 44.94 127.60 29.57
CA SER A 296 45.38 128.82 28.89
C SER A 296 45.78 129.76 30.03
N ALA A 297 46.92 130.45 30.12
CA ALA A 297 47.92 130.87 29.17
C ALA A 297 49.21 131.13 29.98
N SER A 298 50.35 130.60 29.55
CA SER A 298 51.43 131.35 28.87
C SER A 298 52.51 131.93 29.79
N THR A 299 53.68 131.32 29.62
CA THR A 299 55.04 131.70 29.98
C THR A 299 55.47 133.05 29.39
N GLU A 300 56.28 133.81 30.12
CA GLU A 300 57.42 134.67 29.67
C GLU A 300 57.88 135.51 30.89
N ALA A 301 59.10 135.96 31.10
CA ALA A 301 60.47 135.59 30.76
C ALA A 301 61.36 136.67 31.44
N GLN A 302 62.56 136.29 31.91
CA GLN A 302 63.75 137.16 32.07
C GLN A 302 63.71 138.22 33.22
N SER A 303 64.79 138.64 33.92
CA SER A 303 66.24 138.49 33.77
C SER A 303 66.98 139.05 35.02
N LYS A 304 68.17 138.50 35.29
CA LYS A 304 69.43 139.19 35.64
C LYS A 304 69.58 139.98 36.96
N GLN A 305 70.56 139.48 37.74
CA GLN A 305 71.78 140.19 38.19
C GLN A 305 71.91 140.59 39.68
N GLU A 306 73.01 140.08 40.25
CA GLU A 306 73.88 140.63 41.30
C GLU A 306 73.48 140.63 42.79
N ALA A 307 74.26 139.82 43.51
CA ALA A 307 75.12 140.19 44.66
C ALA A 307 74.49 140.52 46.03
N GLY A 308 74.88 139.68 47.00
CA GLY A 308 75.29 140.14 48.33
C GLY A 308 74.20 140.48 49.33
N ASN A 309 73.83 139.53 50.19
CA ASN A 309 74.38 139.53 51.56
C ASN A 309 73.85 138.36 52.40
N GLN A 310 74.82 137.53 52.76
CA GLN A 310 74.87 136.55 53.83
C GLN A 310 74.46 137.19 55.18
N GLU A 311 73.75 136.43 56.03
CA GLU A 311 73.64 136.55 57.52
C GLU A 311 72.22 136.42 58.11
N ARG A 312 71.18 136.15 57.32
CA ARG A 312 69.85 135.76 57.88
C ARG A 312 69.42 134.31 57.60
N VAL A 313 70.23 133.53 56.89
CA VAL A 313 69.86 132.18 56.41
C VAL A 313 70.13 131.07 57.45
N ASN A 314 71.06 131.26 58.39
CA ASN A 314 71.51 130.16 59.25
C ASN A 314 70.50 129.72 60.32
N HIS A 315 69.52 130.56 60.69
CA HIS A 315 68.48 130.15 61.66
C HIS A 315 67.23 129.54 61.01
N LEU A 316 66.98 129.78 59.72
CA LEU A 316 65.86 129.17 58.99
C LEU A 316 66.23 127.84 58.32
N HIS A 317 67.52 127.55 58.12
CA HIS A 317 67.98 126.31 57.51
C HIS A 317 67.84 125.10 58.45
N ASN A 318 68.27 125.21 59.70
CA ASN A 318 68.16 124.11 60.67
C ASN A 318 66.70 123.71 60.98
N CYS A 319 65.75 124.65 61.01
CA CYS A 319 64.33 124.30 61.23
C CYS A 319 63.70 123.62 60.00
N ARG A 320 64.20 123.91 58.79
CA ARG A 320 63.69 123.33 57.54
C ARG A 320 64.20 121.91 57.31
N GLU A 321 65.45 121.62 57.67
CA GLU A 321 66.02 120.27 57.55
C GLU A 321 65.39 119.27 58.54
N VAL A 322 65.14 119.69 59.79
CA VAL A 322 64.48 118.82 60.79
C VAL A 322 63.04 118.48 60.38
N LEU A 323 62.27 119.47 59.90
CA LEU A 323 60.91 119.24 59.39
C LEU A 323 60.90 118.41 58.09
N SER A 324 61.91 118.55 57.23
CA SER A 324 62.04 117.75 56.00
C SER A 324 62.43 116.31 56.29
N SER A 325 63.32 116.07 57.27
CA SER A 325 63.67 114.73 57.74
C SER A 325 62.45 114.02 58.33
N GLU A 326 61.69 114.71 59.19
CA GLU A 326 60.53 114.09 59.85
C GLU A 326 59.37 113.81 58.86
N LEU A 327 59.21 114.64 57.81
CA LEU A 327 58.27 114.34 56.72
C LEU A 327 58.74 113.16 55.86
N GLN A 328 60.04 113.04 55.60
CA GLN A 328 60.62 111.93 54.84
C GLN A 328 60.51 110.59 55.60
N ASP A 329 60.72 110.60 56.92
CA ASP A 329 60.56 109.42 57.78
C ASP A 329 59.09 109.00 57.88
N ARG A 330 58.15 109.96 57.93
CA ARG A 330 56.71 109.64 57.89
C ARG A 330 56.25 109.11 56.54
N LEU A 331 56.81 109.62 55.44
CA LEU A 331 56.49 109.16 54.09
C LEU A 331 56.97 107.72 53.89
N THR A 332 58.22 107.42 54.23
CA THR A 332 58.79 106.07 54.13
C THR A 332 58.08 105.08 55.06
N ALA A 333 57.69 105.49 56.27
CA ALA A 333 56.87 104.68 57.17
C ALA A 333 55.47 104.40 56.58
N ALA A 334 54.85 105.37 55.91
CA ALA A 334 53.57 105.19 55.24
C ALA A 334 53.68 104.29 54.00
N GLU A 335 54.74 104.42 53.21
CA GLU A 335 55.04 103.58 52.04
C GLU A 335 55.28 102.12 52.45
N ASN A 336 56.08 101.88 53.50
CA ASN A 336 56.31 100.54 54.03
C ASN A 336 55.01 99.90 54.55
N LYS A 337 54.15 100.69 55.21
CA LYS A 337 52.85 100.21 55.67
C LYS A 337 51.88 99.91 54.52
N ASN A 338 51.93 100.68 53.43
CA ASN A 338 51.17 100.40 52.22
C ASN A 338 51.66 99.13 51.53
N MET A 339 52.98 98.91 51.45
CA MET A 339 53.55 97.67 50.90
C MET A 339 53.17 96.45 51.74
N GLU A 340 53.15 96.58 53.07
CA GLU A 340 52.68 95.51 53.97
C GLU A 340 51.19 95.20 53.77
N LEU A 341 50.35 96.23 53.61
CA LEU A 341 48.92 96.05 53.34
C LEU A 341 48.65 95.43 51.96
N LEU A 342 49.42 95.81 50.94
CA LEU A 342 49.34 95.20 49.61
C LEU A 342 49.74 93.71 49.65
N SER A 343 50.81 93.36 50.38
CA SER A 343 51.21 91.96 50.55
C SER A 343 50.12 91.13 51.27
N LYS A 344 49.50 91.70 52.32
CA LYS A 344 48.37 91.05 53.02
C LYS A 344 47.13 90.92 52.15
N LEU A 345 46.86 91.89 51.27
CA LEU A 345 45.78 91.82 50.30
C LEU A 345 46.03 90.71 49.27
N ASP A 346 47.25 90.61 48.74
CA ASP A 346 47.64 89.56 47.79
C ASP A 346 47.55 88.16 48.42
N GLU A 347 47.93 88.02 49.69
CA GLU A 347 47.84 86.77 50.42
C GLU A 347 46.37 86.37 50.65
N ALA A 348 45.52 87.31 51.09
CA ALA A 348 44.09 87.09 51.24
C ALA A 348 43.38 86.77 49.90
N LEU A 349 43.80 87.38 48.80
CA LEU A 349 43.27 87.09 47.46
C LEU A 349 43.69 85.70 46.97
N LYS A 350 44.93 85.27 47.25
CA LYS A 350 45.38 83.90 46.94
C LYS A 350 44.60 82.85 47.73
N GLU A 351 44.40 83.08 49.03
CA GLU A 351 43.58 82.19 49.87
C GLU A 351 42.13 82.12 49.35
N LYS A 352 41.52 83.25 49.00
CA LYS A 352 40.16 83.27 48.42
C LYS A 352 40.07 82.61 47.05
N GLY A 353 41.12 82.74 46.22
CA GLY A 353 41.24 82.03 44.95
C GLY A 353 41.29 80.51 45.12
N GLN A 354 42.09 80.03 46.07
CA GLN A 354 42.15 78.59 46.41
C GLN A 354 40.82 78.08 46.99
N GLN A 355 40.16 78.89 47.84
CA GLN A 355 38.85 78.54 48.41
C GLN A 355 37.77 78.45 47.33
N ALA A 356 37.77 79.37 46.35
CA ALA A 356 36.86 79.34 45.22
C ALA A 356 37.11 78.11 44.31
N ALA A 357 38.38 77.76 44.04
CA ALA A 357 38.72 76.56 43.28
C ALA A 357 38.22 75.28 43.98
N SER A 358 38.41 75.17 45.30
CA SER A 358 37.91 74.04 46.09
C SER A 358 36.37 73.92 46.07
N TYR A 359 35.64 75.04 46.08
CA TYR A 359 34.18 75.02 45.94
C TYR A 359 33.74 74.59 44.54
N CYS A 360 34.43 75.03 43.48
CA CYS A 360 34.15 74.59 42.11
C CYS A 360 34.41 73.09 41.93
N ASP A 361 35.52 72.57 42.46
CA ASP A 361 35.84 71.14 42.42
C ASP A 361 34.79 70.31 43.16
N SER A 362 34.33 70.81 44.31
CA SER A 362 33.27 70.17 45.09
C SER A 362 31.94 70.18 44.36
N ALA A 363 31.57 71.29 43.73
CA ALA A 363 30.34 71.40 42.93
C ALA A 363 30.36 70.48 41.71
N TRP A 364 31.51 70.37 41.03
CA TRP A 364 31.69 69.46 39.91
C TRP A 364 31.58 67.99 40.33
N LYS A 365 32.15 67.63 41.48
CA LYS A 365 32.03 66.27 42.05
C LYS A 365 30.59 65.92 42.42
N ILE A 366 29.84 66.88 42.97
CA ILE A 366 28.42 66.70 43.28
C ILE A 366 27.61 66.49 42.00
N GLN A 367 27.89 67.26 40.94
CA GLN A 367 27.22 67.09 39.66
C GLN A 367 27.52 65.72 39.02
N GLU A 368 28.78 65.29 39.05
CA GLU A 368 29.20 63.97 38.56
C GLU A 368 28.47 62.83 39.31
N LEU A 369 28.31 62.94 40.63
CA LEU A 369 27.59 61.95 41.43
C LEU A 369 26.07 61.98 41.19
N LEU A 370 25.49 63.14 40.94
CA LEU A 370 24.07 63.27 40.57
C LEU A 370 23.77 62.67 39.20
N ASP A 371 24.67 62.88 38.23
CA ASP A 371 24.51 62.29 36.90
C ASP A 371 24.67 60.76 36.95
N LYS A 372 25.63 60.25 37.73
CA LYS A 372 25.75 58.80 38.00
C LYS A 372 24.51 58.24 38.70
N LEU A 373 23.92 58.97 39.65
CA LEU A 373 22.70 58.53 40.32
C LEU A 373 21.53 58.43 39.32
N LYS A 374 21.36 59.44 38.47
CA LYS A 374 20.33 59.45 37.42
C LYS A 374 20.48 58.28 36.45
N THR A 375 21.70 58.03 35.95
CA THR A 375 21.93 56.89 35.06
C THR A 375 21.61 55.56 35.74
N THR A 376 21.98 55.40 37.02
CA THR A 376 21.64 54.18 37.77
C THR A 376 20.14 54.03 38.05
N GLU A 377 19.41 55.13 38.25
CA GLU A 377 17.94 55.10 38.41
C GLU A 377 17.23 54.78 37.09
N GLU A 378 17.70 55.33 35.97
CA GLU A 378 17.21 55.04 34.63
C GLU A 378 17.44 53.56 34.26
N GLU A 379 18.65 53.05 34.48
CA GLU A 379 18.98 51.62 34.28
C GLU A 379 18.11 50.70 35.15
N LYS A 380 17.83 51.08 36.40
CA LYS A 380 16.96 50.31 37.30
C LYS A 380 15.50 50.32 36.83
N LEU A 381 15.01 51.44 36.31
CA LEU A 381 13.66 51.53 35.76
C LEU A 381 13.52 50.74 34.46
N GLU A 382 14.56 50.71 33.63
CA GLU A 382 14.59 49.91 32.41
C GLU A 382 14.63 48.42 32.74
N ALA A 383 15.53 47.99 33.65
CA ALA A 383 15.59 46.61 34.11
C ALA A 383 14.27 46.13 34.74
N LYS A 384 13.52 47.02 35.41
CA LYS A 384 12.18 46.73 35.94
C LYS A 384 11.15 46.54 34.82
N ARG A 385 11.15 47.41 33.81
CA ARG A 385 10.27 47.29 32.63
C ARG A 385 10.55 46.00 31.87
N GLU A 386 11.82 45.67 31.63
CA GLU A 386 12.22 44.41 31.00
C GLU A 386 11.84 43.18 31.83
N ALA A 387 11.85 43.27 33.17
CA ALA A 387 11.40 42.17 34.03
C ALA A 387 9.87 42.00 33.96
N GLU A 388 9.10 43.09 33.93
CA GLU A 388 7.65 43.07 33.75
C GLU A 388 7.24 42.55 32.36
N ASP A 389 7.99 42.89 31.32
CA ASP A 389 7.77 42.36 29.96
C ASP A 389 8.10 40.87 29.86
N ARG A 390 9.20 40.43 30.50
CA ARG A 390 9.52 39.00 30.61
C ARG A 390 8.46 38.23 31.40
N ALA A 391 7.90 38.81 32.47
CA ALA A 391 6.80 38.20 33.22
C ALA A 391 5.54 38.07 32.35
N ARG A 392 5.15 39.13 31.62
CA ARG A 392 4.02 39.11 30.69
C ARG A 392 4.21 38.12 29.54
N HIS A 393 5.44 37.97 29.04
CA HIS A 393 5.75 36.99 28.01
C HIS A 393 5.70 35.56 28.54
N SER A 394 6.24 35.30 29.74
CA SER A 394 6.14 34.00 30.40
C SER A 394 4.70 33.60 30.72
N GLU A 395 3.84 34.56 31.08
CA GLU A 395 2.42 34.31 31.34
C GLU A 395 1.66 33.95 30.05
N ARG A 396 1.92 34.67 28.94
CA ARG A 396 1.38 34.33 27.62
C ARG A 396 1.80 32.93 27.17
N LEU A 397 3.08 32.60 27.29
CA LEU A 397 3.59 31.25 26.98
C LEU A 397 2.94 30.17 27.87
N SER A 398 2.69 30.46 29.14
CA SER A 398 1.98 29.52 30.03
C SER A 398 0.52 29.31 29.61
N GLN A 399 -0.17 30.36 29.15
CA GLN A 399 -1.54 30.27 28.64
C GLN A 399 -1.60 29.50 27.32
N GLU A 400 -0.66 29.75 26.40
CA GLU A 400 -0.53 29.00 25.14
C GLU A 400 -0.23 27.51 25.40
N LEU A 401 0.64 27.19 26.36
CA LEU A 401 0.90 25.80 26.76
C LEU A 401 -0.34 25.11 27.30
N LYS A 402 -1.14 25.78 28.15
CA LYS A 402 -2.41 25.23 28.65
C LYS A 402 -3.40 24.94 27.53
N LEU A 403 -3.54 25.87 26.57
CA LEU A 403 -4.40 25.66 25.41
C LEU A 403 -3.92 24.48 24.55
N ARG A 404 -2.61 24.34 24.35
CA ARG A 404 -2.03 23.20 23.62
C ARG A 404 -2.19 21.88 24.36
N GLU A 405 -2.08 21.86 25.69
CA GLU A 405 -2.36 20.68 26.51
C GLU A 405 -3.84 20.25 26.41
N GLU A 406 -4.76 21.22 26.37
CA GLU A 406 -6.19 20.95 26.24
C GLU A 406 -6.58 20.48 24.83
N GLU A 407 -5.98 21.06 23.78
CA GLU A 407 -6.08 20.55 22.41
C GLU A 407 -5.51 19.13 22.28
N LEU A 408 -4.38 18.85 22.93
CA LEU A 408 -3.79 17.52 22.95
C LEU A 408 -4.72 16.51 23.62
N ARG A 409 -5.26 16.82 24.81
CA ARG A 409 -6.26 15.96 25.47
C ARG A 409 -7.48 15.70 24.60
N ASN A 410 -7.99 16.73 23.92
CA ASN A 410 -9.12 16.58 23.01
C ASN A 410 -8.77 15.68 21.81
N SER A 411 -7.54 15.76 21.30
CA SER A 411 -7.07 14.89 20.23
C SER A 411 -6.88 13.44 20.70
N GLU A 412 -6.38 13.22 21.92
CA GLU A 412 -6.24 11.90 22.54
C GLU A 412 -7.60 11.25 22.79
N ALA A 413 -8.58 12.03 23.27
CA ALA A 413 -9.95 11.57 23.45
C ALA A 413 -10.56 11.12 22.11
N LYS A 414 -10.44 11.93 21.05
CA LYS A 414 -10.90 11.56 19.70
C LYS A 414 -10.18 10.31 19.16
N LEU A 415 -8.89 10.17 19.42
CA LEU A 415 -8.13 8.99 19.02
C LEU A 415 -8.59 7.74 19.77
N SER A 416 -8.97 7.87 21.05
CA SER A 416 -9.53 6.77 21.82
C SER A 416 -10.91 6.33 21.31
N GLU A 417 -11.74 7.28 20.86
CA GLU A 417 -13.05 7.03 20.26
C GLU A 417 -12.92 6.33 18.89
N VAL A 418 -11.98 6.79 18.05
CA VAL A 418 -11.67 6.13 16.76
C VAL A 418 -11.12 4.72 16.98
N LYS A 419 -10.28 4.50 17.99
CA LYS A 419 -9.78 3.16 18.33
C LYS A 419 -10.89 2.22 18.80
N ALA A 420 -11.84 2.72 19.58
CA ALA A 420 -13.02 1.95 19.97
C ALA A 420 -13.87 1.58 18.75
N GLY A 421 -14.16 2.55 17.86
CA GLY A 421 -14.90 2.29 16.62
C GLY A 421 -14.22 1.28 15.70
N ALA A 422 -12.89 1.38 15.53
CA ALA A 422 -12.12 0.41 14.74
C ALA A 422 -12.13 -1.01 15.35
N HIS A 423 -12.14 -1.12 16.67
CA HIS A 423 -12.27 -2.41 17.35
C HIS A 423 -13.66 -3.03 17.15
N ASP A 424 -14.72 -2.21 17.25
CA ASP A 424 -16.09 -2.66 17.01
C ASP A 424 -16.29 -3.12 15.55
N GLU A 425 -15.75 -2.39 14.59
CA GLU A 425 -15.73 -2.77 13.17
C GLU A 425 -14.94 -4.06 12.92
N GLN A 426 -13.81 -4.24 13.62
CA GLN A 426 -13.02 -5.47 13.55
C GLN A 426 -13.79 -6.67 14.12
N GLU A 427 -14.53 -6.48 15.22
CA GLU A 427 -15.37 -7.53 15.80
C GLU A 427 -16.56 -7.89 14.88
N GLU A 428 -17.20 -6.90 14.24
CA GLU A 428 -18.22 -7.16 13.22
C GLU A 428 -17.66 -7.89 11.99
N ALA A 429 -16.46 -7.51 11.54
CA ALA A 429 -15.81 -8.17 10.42
C ALA A 429 -15.49 -9.64 10.74
N LEU A 430 -15.04 -9.94 11.97
CA LEU A 430 -14.83 -11.31 12.44
C LEU A 430 -16.14 -12.11 12.45
N LYS A 431 -17.23 -11.54 12.97
CA LYS A 431 -18.55 -12.19 12.94
C LYS A 431 -19.02 -12.50 11.51
N ARG A 432 -18.84 -11.57 10.57
CA ARG A 432 -19.15 -11.79 9.14
C ARG A 432 -18.29 -12.91 8.54
N LEU A 433 -17.02 -13.01 8.95
CA LEU A 433 -16.10 -14.04 8.48
C LEU A 433 -16.47 -15.45 9.01
N GLU A 434 -16.89 -15.54 10.27
CA GLU A 434 -17.44 -16.77 10.85
C GLU A 434 -18.74 -17.22 10.14
N GLU A 435 -19.64 -16.27 9.83
CA GLU A 435 -20.85 -16.55 9.06
C GLU A 435 -20.54 -17.08 7.65
N LEU A 436 -19.58 -16.45 6.97
CA LEU A 436 -19.10 -16.88 5.65
C LEU A 436 -18.44 -18.27 5.71
N GLN A 437 -17.63 -18.57 6.73
CA GLN A 437 -17.11 -19.92 6.95
C GLN A 437 -18.24 -20.94 7.16
N GLY A 438 -19.29 -20.57 7.90
CA GLY A 438 -20.49 -21.40 8.05
C GLY A 438 -21.20 -21.67 6.72
N VAL A 439 -21.30 -20.67 5.83
CA VAL A 439 -21.85 -20.83 4.48
C VAL A 439 -20.97 -21.76 3.64
N VAL A 440 -19.65 -21.58 3.66
CA VAL A 440 -18.69 -22.42 2.92
C VAL A 440 -18.77 -23.88 3.40
N GLY A 441 -18.87 -24.12 4.71
CA GLY A 441 -19.07 -25.46 5.26
C GLY A 441 -20.36 -26.13 4.78
N ARG A 442 -21.47 -25.37 4.68
CA ARG A 442 -22.73 -25.88 4.12
C ARG A 442 -22.61 -26.21 2.63
N ILE A 443 -21.93 -25.38 1.84
CA ILE A 443 -21.70 -25.61 0.41
C ILE A 443 -20.80 -26.84 0.19
N GLN A 444 -19.73 -26.99 0.96
CA GLN A 444 -18.88 -28.18 0.92
C GLN A 444 -19.65 -29.46 1.28
N GLY A 445 -20.52 -29.40 2.29
CA GLY A 445 -21.41 -30.51 2.64
C GLY A 445 -22.35 -30.90 1.49
N ALA A 446 -22.96 -29.91 0.84
CA ALA A 446 -23.83 -30.14 -0.32
C ALA A 446 -23.07 -30.72 -1.53
N LEU A 447 -21.85 -30.24 -1.79
CA LEU A 447 -20.98 -30.78 -2.85
C LEU A 447 -20.58 -32.23 -2.57
N SER A 448 -20.19 -32.57 -1.34
CA SER A 448 -19.86 -33.95 -0.97
C SER A 448 -21.06 -34.89 -1.13
N LEU A 449 -22.27 -34.43 -0.81
CA LEU A 449 -23.49 -35.19 -1.06
C LEU A 449 -23.73 -35.40 -2.55
N LYS A 450 -23.53 -34.38 -3.39
CA LYS A 450 -23.63 -34.50 -4.85
C LYS A 450 -22.58 -35.42 -5.45
N GLU A 451 -21.35 -35.41 -4.93
CA GLU A 451 -20.31 -36.37 -5.31
C GLU A 451 -20.70 -37.81 -4.97
N LYS A 452 -21.30 -38.04 -3.79
CA LYS A 452 -21.82 -39.36 -3.41
C LYS A 452 -23.01 -39.80 -4.29
N GLU A 453 -23.93 -38.90 -4.58
CA GLU A 453 -25.06 -39.17 -5.49
C GLU A 453 -24.59 -39.51 -6.90
N THR A 454 -23.64 -38.74 -7.44
CA THR A 454 -23.07 -39.02 -8.77
C THR A 454 -22.25 -40.30 -8.79
N GLY A 455 -21.54 -40.62 -7.70
CA GLY A 455 -20.87 -41.91 -7.52
C GLY A 455 -21.86 -43.08 -7.53
N ASN A 456 -22.99 -42.96 -6.82
CA ASN A 456 -24.04 -43.98 -6.80
C ASN A 456 -24.71 -44.16 -8.16
N LEU A 457 -25.00 -43.07 -8.88
CA LEU A 457 -25.55 -43.13 -10.23
C LEU A 457 -24.57 -43.77 -11.21
N ARG A 458 -23.26 -43.49 -11.08
CA ARG A 458 -22.22 -44.14 -11.89
C ARG A 458 -22.14 -45.64 -11.63
N ALA A 459 -22.26 -46.07 -10.37
CA ALA A 459 -22.31 -47.48 -10.02
C ALA A 459 -23.56 -48.17 -10.59
N GLN A 460 -24.74 -47.54 -10.48
CA GLN A 460 -25.97 -48.06 -11.07
C GLN A 460 -25.88 -48.19 -12.61
N LEU A 461 -25.22 -47.24 -13.28
CA LEU A 461 -24.98 -47.33 -14.72
C LEU A 461 -24.05 -48.50 -15.08
N GLN A 462 -23.00 -48.74 -14.30
CA GLN A 462 -22.11 -49.89 -14.50
C GLN A 462 -22.82 -51.23 -14.28
N ASP A 463 -23.67 -51.33 -13.26
CA ASP A 463 -24.47 -52.54 -13.02
C ASP A 463 -25.46 -52.81 -14.16
N LEU A 464 -26.10 -51.76 -14.68
CA LEU A 464 -26.99 -51.86 -15.84
C LEU A 464 -26.25 -52.25 -17.12
N GLN A 465 -25.06 -51.69 -17.35
CA GLN A 465 -24.19 -52.10 -18.47
C GLN A 465 -23.79 -53.57 -18.36
N ALA A 466 -23.35 -54.03 -17.18
CA ALA A 466 -23.00 -55.43 -16.96
C ALA A 466 -24.22 -56.36 -17.15
N SER A 467 -25.42 -55.94 -16.73
CA SER A 467 -26.65 -56.68 -16.96
C SER A 467 -27.05 -56.73 -18.45
N LEU A 468 -26.80 -55.66 -19.20
CA LEU A 468 -27.05 -55.61 -20.65
C LEU A 468 -26.08 -56.54 -21.38
N GLU A 469 -24.79 -56.47 -21.07
CA GLU A 469 -23.79 -57.39 -21.64
C GLU A 469 -24.10 -58.85 -21.29
N CYS A 470 -24.61 -59.14 -20.09
CA CYS A 470 -25.03 -60.49 -19.73
C CYS A 470 -26.21 -60.97 -20.58
N ARG A 471 -27.21 -60.09 -20.82
CA ARG A 471 -28.33 -60.40 -21.71
C ARG A 471 -27.90 -60.55 -23.17
N GLU A 472 -26.94 -59.76 -23.63
CA GLU A 472 -26.37 -59.88 -24.98
C GLU A 472 -25.64 -61.21 -25.15
N ARG A 473 -24.79 -61.59 -24.19
CA ARG A 473 -24.15 -62.92 -24.18
C ARG A 473 -25.18 -64.06 -24.17
N GLN A 474 -26.24 -63.94 -23.37
CA GLN A 474 -27.34 -64.93 -23.36
C GLN A 474 -28.07 -64.99 -24.71
N ALA A 475 -28.31 -63.85 -25.36
CA ALA A 475 -28.93 -63.80 -26.67
C ALA A 475 -28.00 -64.39 -27.76
N GLU A 476 -26.71 -64.16 -27.68
CA GLU A 476 -25.70 -64.77 -28.57
C GLU A 476 -25.59 -66.27 -28.36
N GLU A 477 -25.64 -66.75 -27.12
CA GLU A 477 -25.62 -68.18 -26.83
C GLU A 477 -26.92 -68.86 -27.29
N LEU A 478 -28.08 -68.21 -27.16
CA LEU A 478 -29.33 -68.69 -27.75
C LEU A 478 -29.29 -68.69 -29.28
N ARG A 479 -28.71 -67.68 -29.92
CA ARG A 479 -28.49 -67.67 -31.37
C ARG A 479 -27.57 -68.81 -31.80
N LYS A 480 -26.50 -69.08 -31.03
CA LYS A 480 -25.59 -70.19 -31.30
C LYS A 480 -26.28 -71.54 -31.15
N ARG A 481 -27.09 -71.74 -30.10
CA ARG A 481 -27.90 -72.96 -29.93
C ARG A 481 -28.92 -73.14 -31.05
N LEU A 482 -29.58 -72.06 -31.49
CA LEU A 482 -30.49 -72.13 -32.64
C LEU A 482 -29.75 -72.43 -33.96
N GLN A 483 -28.51 -71.96 -34.10
CA GLN A 483 -27.66 -72.27 -35.24
C GLN A 483 -27.24 -73.75 -35.20
N GLU A 484 -26.81 -74.25 -34.04
CA GLU A 484 -26.46 -75.66 -33.80
C GLU A 484 -27.68 -76.57 -34.02
N GLU A 485 -28.87 -76.20 -33.54
CA GLU A 485 -30.11 -76.93 -33.82
C GLU A 485 -30.49 -76.91 -35.31
N ARG A 486 -30.25 -75.79 -36.01
CA ARG A 486 -30.46 -75.73 -37.47
C ARG A 486 -29.48 -76.64 -38.20
N GLU A 487 -28.22 -76.65 -37.81
CA GLU A 487 -27.19 -77.53 -38.38
C GLU A 487 -27.46 -79.00 -38.05
N GLU A 488 -27.94 -79.31 -36.83
CA GLU A 488 -28.37 -80.66 -36.46
C GLU A 488 -29.62 -81.11 -37.21
N VAL A 489 -30.59 -80.21 -37.45
CA VAL A 489 -31.77 -80.51 -38.26
C VAL A 489 -31.36 -80.70 -39.72
N GLU A 490 -30.43 -79.91 -40.24
CA GLU A 490 -29.89 -80.08 -41.59
C GLU A 490 -29.07 -81.37 -41.74
N GLN A 491 -28.31 -81.76 -40.70
CA GLN A 491 -27.65 -83.07 -40.60
C GLN A 491 -28.67 -84.22 -40.47
N ARG A 492 -29.74 -84.06 -39.69
CA ARG A 492 -30.85 -85.03 -39.62
C ARG A 492 -31.61 -85.14 -40.94
N CYS A 493 -31.80 -84.04 -41.67
CA CYS A 493 -32.42 -84.04 -42.99
C CYS A 493 -31.52 -84.71 -44.04
N SER A 494 -30.20 -84.54 -43.96
CA SER A 494 -29.24 -85.22 -44.84
C SER A 494 -29.07 -86.71 -44.50
N MET A 495 -29.12 -87.10 -43.22
CA MET A 495 -29.20 -88.51 -42.79
C MET A 495 -30.58 -89.15 -43.07
N SER A 496 -31.65 -88.36 -43.09
CA SER A 496 -32.98 -88.81 -43.51
C SER A 496 -33.09 -88.95 -45.04
N SER A 497 -32.28 -88.25 -45.82
CA SER A 497 -32.25 -88.43 -47.28
C SER A 497 -31.60 -89.75 -47.71
N SER A 498 -30.60 -90.27 -46.97
CA SER A 498 -30.05 -91.61 -47.20
C SER A 498 -30.97 -92.72 -46.68
N GLN A 499 -31.67 -92.48 -45.56
CA GLN A 499 -32.71 -93.40 -45.08
C GLN A 499 -33.95 -93.41 -46.00
N ASN A 500 -34.32 -92.30 -46.66
CA ASN A 500 -35.43 -92.27 -47.60
C ASN A 500 -35.15 -93.08 -48.89
N GLU A 501 -33.90 -93.13 -49.35
CA GLU A 501 -33.51 -93.99 -50.49
C GLU A 501 -33.50 -95.48 -50.11
N GLU A 502 -33.03 -95.84 -48.90
CA GLU A 502 -33.13 -97.20 -48.38
C GLU A 502 -34.57 -97.60 -48.08
N VAL A 503 -35.38 -96.70 -47.52
CA VAL A 503 -36.81 -96.89 -47.22
C VAL A 503 -37.64 -96.95 -48.51
N GLU A 504 -37.33 -96.21 -49.57
CA GLU A 504 -37.99 -96.43 -50.87
C GLU A 504 -37.65 -97.79 -51.49
N SER A 505 -36.40 -98.27 -51.34
CA SER A 505 -36.00 -99.61 -51.78
C SER A 505 -36.67 -100.72 -50.96
N LEU A 506 -36.74 -100.53 -49.64
CA LEU A 506 -37.44 -101.42 -48.69
C LEU A 506 -38.96 -101.36 -48.85
N ILE A 507 -39.55 -100.22 -49.23
CA ILE A 507 -40.99 -100.10 -49.57
C ILE A 507 -41.29 -100.82 -50.89
N LEU A 508 -40.37 -100.84 -51.84
CA LEU A 508 -40.52 -101.59 -53.10
C LEU A 508 -40.45 -103.11 -52.87
N ASP A 509 -39.55 -103.57 -51.99
CA ASP A 509 -39.43 -104.98 -51.59
C ASP A 509 -40.50 -105.42 -50.58
N LEU A 510 -40.96 -104.52 -49.70
CA LEU A 510 -42.12 -104.73 -48.83
C LEU A 510 -43.43 -104.78 -49.63
N ARG A 511 -43.59 -104.01 -50.71
CA ARG A 511 -44.75 -104.13 -51.62
C ARG A 511 -44.77 -105.45 -52.40
N LYS A 512 -43.61 -106.04 -52.69
CA LYS A 512 -43.51 -107.40 -53.29
C LYS A 512 -43.78 -108.50 -52.28
N THR A 513 -43.33 -108.34 -51.04
CA THR A 513 -43.54 -109.33 -49.96
C THR A 513 -44.92 -109.23 -49.30
N LEU A 514 -45.59 -108.06 -49.29
CA LEU A 514 -47.00 -107.91 -48.87
C LEU A 514 -47.95 -108.64 -49.82
N LYS A 515 -47.73 -108.58 -51.14
CA LYS A 515 -48.49 -109.38 -52.13
C LYS A 515 -48.28 -110.90 -52.01
N ALA A 516 -47.19 -111.34 -51.37
CA ALA A 516 -46.92 -112.75 -51.08
C ALA A 516 -47.47 -113.17 -49.70
N ARG A 517 -47.42 -112.29 -48.70
CA ARG A 517 -47.91 -112.53 -47.32
C ARG A 517 -49.42 -112.37 -47.17
N GLU A 518 -50.09 -111.58 -48.01
CA GLU A 518 -51.56 -111.57 -48.14
C GLU A 518 -52.11 -112.94 -48.61
N LYS A 519 -51.30 -113.76 -49.29
CA LYS A 519 -51.65 -115.14 -49.68
C LYS A 519 -51.33 -116.20 -48.61
N GLU A 520 -50.56 -115.85 -47.57
CA GLU A 520 -50.24 -116.74 -46.42
C GLU A 520 -51.03 -116.41 -45.15
N LEU A 521 -51.53 -115.17 -45.01
CA LEU A 521 -52.39 -114.72 -43.90
C LEU A 521 -53.83 -115.26 -43.96
N ALA A 522 -54.19 -115.97 -45.03
CA ALA A 522 -55.42 -116.75 -45.13
C ALA A 522 -55.33 -118.15 -44.47
N VAL A 523 -54.15 -118.59 -44.01
CA VAL A 523 -53.92 -119.94 -43.45
C VAL A 523 -53.41 -119.93 -42.00
N SER A 524 -53.02 -118.78 -41.43
CA SER A 524 -52.63 -118.67 -40.01
C SER A 524 -53.76 -118.20 -39.07
N SER A 525 -54.96 -117.97 -39.63
CA SER A 525 -56.23 -117.67 -38.94
C SER A 525 -56.75 -118.78 -37.99
N GLU A 526 -56.06 -119.92 -37.89
CA GLU A 526 -56.44 -121.03 -37.00
C GLU A 526 -55.55 -121.22 -35.75
N ARG A 527 -54.48 -120.43 -35.56
CA ARG A 527 -53.61 -120.57 -34.36
C ARG A 527 -53.88 -119.54 -33.26
N ILE A 528 -54.90 -118.70 -33.46
CA ILE A 528 -55.53 -117.82 -32.46
C ILE A 528 -56.52 -118.61 -31.56
N LYS A 529 -56.58 -119.95 -31.70
CA LYS A 529 -57.26 -120.87 -30.79
C LYS A 529 -56.39 -121.46 -29.67
N HIS A 530 -55.13 -121.02 -29.50
CA HIS A 530 -54.24 -121.57 -28.45
C HIS A 530 -53.67 -120.52 -27.48
N LEU A 531 -54.13 -119.27 -27.57
CA LEU A 531 -53.78 -118.20 -26.61
C LEU A 531 -54.92 -117.91 -25.61
N GLU A 532 -55.99 -118.71 -25.62
CA GLU A 532 -57.07 -118.68 -24.63
C GLU A 532 -56.89 -119.74 -23.50
N GLU A 533 -55.76 -120.48 -23.47
CA GLU A 533 -55.52 -121.57 -22.49
C GLU A 533 -54.20 -121.47 -21.69
N GLN A 534 -53.46 -120.37 -21.76
CA GLN A 534 -52.20 -120.19 -21.00
C GLN A 534 -52.18 -118.96 -20.07
N VAL A 535 -53.33 -118.62 -19.48
CA VAL A 535 -53.40 -117.73 -18.31
C VAL A 535 -53.34 -118.49 -16.98
N GLU A 536 -53.44 -119.82 -16.95
CA GLU A 536 -53.47 -120.57 -15.67
C GLU A 536 -52.17 -121.38 -15.42
N LYS A 537 -51.05 -120.67 -15.24
CA LYS A 537 -49.84 -121.12 -14.51
C LYS A 537 -49.15 -119.86 -13.98
N LEU A 538 -49.69 -119.16 -12.98
CA LEU A 538 -49.57 -119.56 -11.58
C LEU A 538 -48.29 -120.38 -11.30
N ASN A 539 -47.25 -119.66 -10.92
CA ASN A 539 -46.71 -119.78 -9.57
C ASN A 539 -46.50 -118.34 -9.11
N VAL A 540 -47.45 -117.76 -8.38
CA VAL A 540 -47.45 -117.78 -6.90
C VAL A 540 -46.10 -117.26 -6.44
N GLU A 541 -46.04 -115.99 -6.03
CA GLU A 541 -46.11 -115.63 -4.60
C GLU A 541 -45.13 -116.45 -3.77
N LYS A 542 -44.58 -115.77 -2.75
CA LYS A 542 -43.86 -116.34 -1.61
C LYS A 542 -42.34 -116.22 -1.67
N GLU A 543 -41.90 -115.26 -0.86
CA GLU A 543 -40.71 -115.29 0.00
C GLU A 543 -39.36 -115.01 -0.70
N SER A 544 -38.72 -113.89 -0.38
CA SER A 544 -38.18 -113.70 0.97
C SER A 544 -37.71 -112.25 1.25
N LEU A 545 -38.24 -111.70 2.36
CA LEU A 545 -37.60 -110.80 3.34
C LEU A 545 -37.38 -109.32 2.91
N SER A 546 -37.97 -108.28 3.51
CA SER A 546 -38.58 -108.07 4.84
C SER A 546 -37.77 -108.60 6.03
N SER A 547 -36.91 -107.75 6.59
CA SER A 547 -36.41 -107.80 7.98
C SER A 547 -35.34 -106.70 8.14
N LYS A 548 -35.42 -105.66 8.98
CA LYS A 548 -36.28 -105.34 10.12
C LYS A 548 -36.16 -103.83 10.40
N LEU A 549 -37.29 -103.21 10.67
CA LEU A 549 -37.45 -102.00 11.49
C LEU A 549 -37.40 -102.41 12.98
N THR A 550 -37.50 -101.43 13.87
CA THR A 550 -37.82 -101.48 15.32
C THR A 550 -36.64 -101.45 16.29
N ASP A 551 -36.63 -100.71 17.40
CA ASP A 551 -37.54 -99.67 17.93
C ASP A 551 -36.89 -99.02 19.19
N ASN A 552 -37.19 -97.73 19.37
CA ASN A 552 -37.58 -96.99 20.58
C ASN A 552 -36.74 -96.89 21.88
N GLU A 553 -37.07 -95.77 22.55
CA GLU A 553 -37.07 -95.47 24.00
C GLU A 553 -35.86 -94.72 24.56
N VAL A 554 -35.94 -93.66 25.40
CA VAL A 554 -37.01 -92.82 25.99
C VAL A 554 -36.29 -91.67 26.77
N THR A 555 -36.95 -90.52 26.97
CA THR A 555 -36.74 -89.46 28.00
C THR A 555 -35.45 -88.62 28.06
N SER A 556 -35.57 -87.28 28.07
CA SER A 556 -35.78 -86.47 29.31
C SER A 556 -35.58 -84.95 29.08
N PHE A 557 -36.21 -84.20 29.98
CA PHE A 557 -36.33 -82.74 30.13
C PHE A 557 -35.02 -81.94 30.30
N ASP A 558 -35.10 -80.65 29.92
CA ASP A 558 -34.47 -79.42 30.45
C ASP A 558 -33.03 -79.43 31.00
N GLN A 559 -32.19 -78.52 30.48
CA GLN A 559 -31.66 -77.40 31.27
C GLN A 559 -30.85 -76.39 30.42
N THR A 560 -31.30 -75.14 30.52
CA THR A 560 -30.67 -73.89 30.10
C THR A 560 -29.49 -73.53 31.00
N GLU A 561 -28.27 -73.48 30.46
CA GLU A 561 -27.17 -72.64 30.95
C GLU A 561 -26.08 -72.61 29.86
N ASN A 562 -25.42 -71.46 29.64
CA ASN A 562 -24.34 -71.17 28.67
C ASN A 562 -24.65 -70.21 27.50
N VAL A 563 -25.58 -69.25 27.67
CA VAL A 563 -25.67 -68.07 26.78
C VAL A 563 -25.24 -66.76 27.47
N GLU A 564 -25.08 -66.75 28.80
CA GLU A 564 -24.79 -65.52 29.56
C GLU A 564 -23.28 -65.23 29.73
N ASP A 565 -22.39 -66.22 29.56
CA ASP A 565 -20.94 -66.07 29.84
C ASP A 565 -20.12 -65.46 28.69
N TYR A 566 -20.63 -65.46 27.45
CA TYR A 566 -19.96 -64.78 26.32
C TYR A 566 -20.33 -63.28 26.22
N LYS A 567 -21.42 -62.85 26.85
CA LYS A 567 -21.93 -61.47 26.79
C LYS A 567 -21.30 -60.57 27.87
N THR A 568 -20.99 -61.14 29.03
CA THR A 568 -20.24 -60.50 30.12
C THR A 568 -18.77 -60.31 29.77
N GLN A 569 -18.13 -61.25 29.04
CA GLN A 569 -16.75 -61.10 28.57
C GLN A 569 -16.55 -59.96 27.56
N CYS A 570 -17.48 -59.72 26.63
CA CYS A 570 -17.40 -58.59 25.69
C CYS A 570 -17.69 -57.23 26.33
N SER A 571 -18.52 -57.18 27.38
CA SER A 571 -18.78 -55.93 28.12
C SER A 571 -17.58 -55.50 28.96
N ASN A 572 -16.91 -56.45 29.63
CA ASN A 572 -15.71 -56.17 30.42
C ASN A 572 -14.51 -55.73 29.55
N LEU A 573 -14.40 -56.25 28.31
CA LEU A 573 -13.38 -55.84 27.35
C LEU A 573 -13.61 -54.43 26.78
N MET A 574 -14.86 -54.02 26.52
CA MET A 574 -15.17 -52.64 26.08
C MET A 574 -14.98 -51.60 27.20
N GLU A 575 -15.31 -51.95 28.44
CA GLU A 575 -15.10 -51.06 29.59
C GLU A 575 -13.60 -50.89 29.93
N MET A 576 -12.79 -51.94 29.75
CA MET A 576 -11.35 -51.87 29.95
C MET A 576 -10.66 -51.04 28.84
N ASN A 577 -11.13 -51.15 27.60
CA ASN A 577 -10.60 -50.37 26.46
C ASN A 577 -10.95 -48.88 26.55
N THR A 578 -12.15 -48.54 27.05
CA THR A 578 -12.56 -47.14 27.29
C THR A 578 -11.80 -46.50 28.45
N LYS A 579 -11.52 -47.26 29.54
CA LYS A 579 -10.65 -46.80 30.62
C LYS A 579 -9.20 -46.61 30.17
N LEU A 580 -8.68 -47.48 29.29
CA LEU A 580 -7.34 -47.34 28.70
C LEU A 580 -7.25 -46.09 27.80
N LEU A 581 -8.25 -45.82 26.95
CA LEU A 581 -8.31 -44.62 26.12
C LEU A 581 -8.38 -43.32 26.92
N GLN A 582 -9.12 -43.29 28.04
CA GLN A 582 -9.13 -42.13 28.93
C GLN A 582 -7.81 -41.94 29.68
N THR A 583 -7.11 -43.02 30.01
CA THR A 583 -5.80 -42.96 30.69
C THR A 583 -4.69 -42.51 29.73
N VAL A 584 -4.77 -42.92 28.46
CA VAL A 584 -3.88 -42.45 27.38
C VAL A 584 -4.11 -40.96 27.14
N LYS A 585 -5.37 -40.52 27.03
CA LYS A 585 -5.69 -39.10 26.80
C LYS A 585 -5.24 -38.18 27.93
N LYS A 586 -5.41 -38.59 29.19
CA LYS A 586 -4.89 -37.85 30.36
C LYS A 586 -3.36 -37.82 30.41
N ARG A 587 -2.68 -38.88 29.94
CA ARG A 587 -1.21 -38.90 29.84
C ARG A 587 -0.71 -38.04 28.68
N GLU A 588 -1.44 -37.98 27.57
CA GLU A 588 -1.16 -37.07 26.46
C GLU A 588 -1.29 -35.61 26.89
N GLU A 589 -2.38 -35.26 27.60
CA GLU A 589 -2.61 -33.91 28.17
C GLU A 589 -1.52 -33.53 29.20
N SER A 590 -1.11 -34.48 30.06
CA SER A 590 0.00 -34.25 31.01
C SER A 590 1.37 -34.12 30.32
N ILE A 591 1.60 -34.81 29.20
CA ILE A 591 2.83 -34.68 28.41
C ILE A 591 2.85 -33.33 27.71
N THR A 592 1.73 -32.86 27.15
CA THR A 592 1.64 -31.53 26.52
C THR A 592 1.91 -30.42 27.53
N GLU A 593 1.32 -30.48 28.72
CA GLU A 593 1.57 -29.51 29.81
C GLU A 593 3.03 -29.54 30.29
N LEU A 594 3.64 -30.72 30.43
CA LEU A 594 5.06 -30.84 30.77
C LEU A 594 5.97 -30.29 29.67
N THR A 595 5.63 -30.50 28.39
CA THR A 595 6.40 -29.93 27.28
C THR A 595 6.26 -28.40 27.19
N GLU A 596 5.09 -27.86 27.50
CA GLU A 596 4.85 -26.41 27.60
C GLU A 596 5.60 -25.80 28.79
N SER A 597 5.61 -26.46 29.96
CA SER A 597 6.42 -26.02 31.11
C SER A 597 7.92 -26.08 30.83
N ARG A 598 8.38 -27.08 30.08
CA ARG A 598 9.80 -27.26 29.72
C ARG A 598 10.25 -26.20 28.72
N THR A 599 9.41 -25.86 27.75
CA THR A 599 9.69 -24.79 26.79
C THR A 599 9.70 -23.43 27.48
N ALA A 600 8.72 -23.14 28.34
CA ALA A 600 8.71 -21.92 29.15
C ALA A 600 9.94 -21.78 30.06
N LEU A 601 10.40 -22.87 30.71
CA LEU A 601 11.62 -22.85 31.53
C LEU A 601 12.90 -22.69 30.70
N LEU A 602 12.94 -23.23 29.48
CA LEU A 602 14.07 -23.04 28.56
C LEU A 602 14.15 -21.60 28.05
N ASP A 603 13.00 -20.98 27.78
CA ASP A 603 12.93 -19.58 27.37
C ASP A 603 13.32 -18.63 28.51
N GLN A 604 12.91 -18.94 29.75
CA GLN A 604 13.37 -18.21 30.94
C GLN A 604 14.88 -18.37 31.17
N LEU A 605 15.45 -19.57 30.96
CA LEU A 605 16.89 -19.79 31.03
C LEU A 605 17.66 -19.03 29.94
N ALA A 606 17.09 -18.94 28.73
CA ALA A 606 17.66 -18.16 27.62
C ALA A 606 17.62 -16.65 27.92
N ALA A 607 16.51 -16.14 28.46
CA ALA A 607 16.38 -14.75 28.88
C ALA A 607 17.35 -14.38 30.02
N LEU A 608 17.50 -15.27 31.01
CA LEU A 608 18.45 -15.06 32.12
C LEU A 608 19.90 -15.08 31.62
N ARG A 609 20.29 -16.00 30.74
CA ARG A 609 21.62 -16.01 30.12
C ARG A 609 21.89 -14.79 29.25
N ALA A 610 20.87 -14.28 28.54
CA ALA A 610 20.98 -13.04 27.78
C ALA A 610 21.20 -11.83 28.71
N SER A 611 20.48 -11.78 29.84
CA SER A 611 20.64 -10.72 30.85
C SER A 611 22.00 -10.76 31.56
N GLU A 612 22.52 -11.95 31.86
CA GLU A 612 23.84 -12.17 32.45
C GLU A 612 24.96 -11.74 31.49
N LYS A 613 24.84 -12.10 30.20
CA LYS A 613 25.78 -11.71 29.15
C LYS A 613 25.79 -10.20 28.93
N HIS A 614 24.63 -9.55 28.98
CA HIS A 614 24.50 -8.11 28.84
C HIS A 614 25.11 -7.35 30.04
N LEU A 615 24.89 -7.84 31.27
CA LEU A 615 25.52 -7.26 32.46
C LEU A 615 27.03 -7.44 32.48
N LYS A 616 27.53 -8.61 32.07
CA LYS A 616 28.97 -8.87 31.93
C LYS A 616 29.62 -7.99 30.87
N GLY A 617 28.95 -7.78 29.74
CA GLY A 617 29.39 -6.85 28.69
C GLY A 617 29.44 -5.39 29.16
N ARG A 618 28.49 -4.93 29.99
CA ARG A 618 28.50 -3.56 30.54
C ARG A 618 29.60 -3.34 31.58
N VAL A 619 29.90 -4.34 32.40
CA VAL A 619 30.98 -4.28 33.41
C VAL A 619 32.35 -4.30 32.74
N GLU A 620 32.53 -5.12 31.70
CA GLU A 620 33.78 -5.17 30.94
C GLU A 620 33.94 -3.92 30.05
N ALA A 621 32.86 -3.38 29.48
CA ALA A 621 32.91 -2.14 28.70
C ALA A 621 33.28 -0.93 29.56
N ALA A 622 32.84 -0.85 30.82
CA ALA A 622 33.15 0.27 31.71
C ALA A 622 34.63 0.36 32.13
N ASN A 623 35.40 -0.75 32.07
CA ASN A 623 36.76 -0.83 32.59
C ASN A 623 37.89 -0.82 31.52
N MET A 624 37.58 -0.68 30.24
CA MET A 624 38.56 -0.84 29.14
C MET A 624 38.83 0.48 28.40
N SER A 625 40.10 0.75 28.09
CA SER A 625 40.50 1.89 27.23
C SER A 625 40.04 1.69 25.79
N VAL A 626 39.92 2.78 25.03
CA VAL A 626 39.36 2.80 23.66
C VAL A 626 40.11 1.84 22.72
N GLU A 627 41.45 1.81 22.76
CA GLU A 627 42.29 0.91 21.95
C GLU A 627 42.08 -0.57 22.32
N ALA A 628 41.82 -0.87 23.59
CA ALA A 628 41.55 -2.23 24.04
C ALA A 628 40.11 -2.68 23.68
N ARG A 629 39.17 -1.74 23.52
CA ARG A 629 37.83 -2.03 22.98
C ARG A 629 37.89 -2.36 21.49
N GLU A 630 38.66 -1.61 20.70
CA GLU A 630 38.81 -1.89 19.26
C GLU A 630 39.47 -3.24 19.00
N LYS A 631 40.53 -3.58 19.75
CA LYS A 631 41.16 -4.90 19.64
C LYS A 631 40.22 -6.04 20.06
N LYS A 632 39.44 -5.86 21.12
CA LYS A 632 38.45 -6.85 21.56
C LYS A 632 37.33 -7.04 20.54
N LEU A 633 36.89 -5.96 19.88
CA LEU A 633 35.91 -6.05 18.79
C LEU A 633 36.45 -6.79 17.56
N LEU A 634 37.73 -6.63 17.24
CA LEU A 634 38.38 -7.39 16.17
C LEU A 634 38.49 -8.88 16.52
N ASP A 635 38.90 -9.20 17.75
CA ASP A 635 38.99 -10.58 18.23
C ASP A 635 37.60 -11.24 18.35
N GLU A 636 36.57 -10.48 18.76
CA GLU A 636 35.18 -10.93 18.79
C GLU A 636 34.60 -11.12 17.39
N ASN A 637 34.90 -10.24 16.43
CA ASN A 637 34.50 -10.44 15.02
C ASN A 637 35.14 -11.69 14.41
N LEU A 638 36.42 -11.92 14.66
CA LEU A 638 37.12 -13.14 14.23
C LEU A 638 36.50 -14.40 14.86
N HIS A 639 36.15 -14.35 16.14
CA HIS A 639 35.50 -15.47 16.81
C HIS A 639 34.07 -15.72 16.30
N LEU A 640 33.31 -14.64 16.02
CA LEU A 640 31.97 -14.73 15.43
C LEU A 640 32.03 -15.31 14.02
N GLU A 641 33.01 -14.94 13.21
CA GLU A 641 33.24 -15.55 11.90
C GLU A 641 33.52 -17.07 12.02
N GLU A 642 34.35 -17.49 12.99
CA GLU A 642 34.63 -18.90 13.23
C GLU A 642 33.38 -19.69 13.72
N ILE A 643 32.53 -19.07 14.55
CA ILE A 643 31.26 -19.65 14.98
C ILE A 643 30.30 -19.79 13.80
N VAL A 644 30.20 -18.76 12.95
CA VAL A 644 29.36 -18.78 11.75
C VAL A 644 29.82 -19.88 10.79
N GLN A 645 31.13 -20.06 10.61
CA GLN A 645 31.69 -21.13 9.80
C GLN A 645 31.38 -22.52 10.38
N LYS A 646 31.51 -22.72 11.69
CA LYS A 646 31.13 -23.98 12.36
C LYS A 646 29.63 -24.25 12.24
N ALA A 647 28.79 -23.22 12.37
CA ALA A 647 27.34 -23.33 12.22
C ALA A 647 26.95 -23.68 10.77
N LEU A 648 27.65 -23.13 9.77
CA LEU A 648 27.46 -23.49 8.36
C LEU A 648 27.81 -24.96 8.10
N VAL A 649 28.95 -25.44 8.61
CA VAL A 649 29.33 -26.86 8.48
C VAL A 649 28.31 -27.78 9.19
N GLN A 650 27.84 -27.39 10.38
CA GLN A 650 26.82 -28.15 11.10
C GLN A 650 25.47 -28.17 10.35
N LYS A 651 25.10 -27.04 9.72
CA LYS A 651 23.92 -26.94 8.85
C LYS A 651 24.04 -27.88 7.64
N GLU A 652 25.20 -27.91 6.98
CA GLU A 652 25.44 -28.84 5.86
C GLU A 652 25.32 -30.30 6.31
N VAL A 653 25.82 -30.65 7.50
CA VAL A 653 25.66 -31.99 8.08
C VAL A 653 24.19 -32.30 8.35
N SER A 654 23.41 -31.37 8.91
CA SER A 654 21.96 -31.59 9.12
C SER A 654 21.17 -31.66 7.80
N ASP A 655 21.54 -30.87 6.80
CA ASP A 655 20.91 -30.89 5.47
C ASP A 655 21.17 -32.22 4.76
N THR A 656 22.36 -32.81 4.93
CA THR A 656 22.65 -34.15 4.41
C THR A 656 21.90 -35.25 5.17
N GLN A 657 21.63 -35.07 6.47
CA GLN A 657 20.78 -36.00 7.23
C GLN A 657 19.30 -35.89 6.83
N LEU A 658 18.78 -34.68 6.62
CA LEU A 658 17.43 -34.44 6.12
C LEU A 658 17.22 -35.11 4.75
N LYS A 659 18.18 -34.94 3.83
CA LYS A 659 18.16 -35.61 2.51
C LYS A 659 18.16 -37.13 2.59
N LYS A 660 18.67 -37.72 3.68
CA LYS A 660 18.61 -39.18 3.92
C LYS A 660 17.28 -39.63 4.51
N LEU A 661 16.62 -38.79 5.31
CA LEU A 661 15.32 -39.09 5.92
C LEU A 661 14.13 -38.81 4.99
N GLU A 662 14.29 -37.94 3.99
CA GLU A 662 13.30 -37.69 2.95
C GLU A 662 12.81 -38.95 2.20
N PRO A 663 13.68 -39.86 1.71
CA PRO A 663 13.23 -41.09 1.06
C PRO A 663 12.52 -42.05 2.04
N GLU A 664 13.00 -42.18 3.28
CA GLU A 664 12.35 -43.02 4.31
C GLU A 664 10.94 -42.52 4.64
N ASN A 665 10.75 -41.19 4.75
CA ASN A 665 9.42 -40.60 4.91
C ASN A 665 8.52 -40.80 3.69
N ARG A 666 9.09 -40.81 2.48
CA ARG A 666 8.35 -41.09 1.25
C ARG A 666 7.85 -42.53 1.21
N GLU A 667 8.69 -43.48 1.62
CA GLU A 667 8.32 -44.89 1.75
C GLU A 667 7.23 -45.07 2.83
N LEU A 668 7.34 -44.41 3.97
CA LEU A 668 6.30 -44.43 5.02
C LEU A 668 4.96 -43.86 4.52
N LEU A 669 4.98 -42.79 3.72
CA LEU A 669 3.77 -42.24 3.10
C LEU A 669 3.14 -43.19 2.07
N GLU A 670 3.97 -43.90 1.29
CA GLU A 670 3.49 -44.93 0.37
C GLU A 670 2.84 -46.09 1.14
N VAL A 671 3.46 -46.56 2.22
CA VAL A 671 2.90 -47.59 3.12
C VAL A 671 1.60 -47.11 3.76
N GLN A 672 1.53 -45.85 4.23
CA GLN A 672 0.30 -45.27 4.77
C GLN A 672 -0.81 -45.20 3.71
N SER A 673 -0.47 -44.89 2.46
CA SER A 673 -1.42 -44.87 1.34
C SER A 673 -1.94 -46.27 1.01
N LEU A 674 -1.08 -47.28 1.11
CA LEU A 674 -1.44 -48.69 0.88
C LEU A 674 -2.36 -49.19 1.99
N LEU A 675 -2.04 -48.88 3.25
CA LEU A 675 -2.89 -49.20 4.40
C LEU A 675 -4.26 -48.50 4.32
N LYS A 676 -4.31 -47.23 3.90
CA LYS A 676 -5.58 -46.52 3.66
C LYS A 676 -6.42 -47.19 2.57
N LYS A 677 -5.78 -47.65 1.48
CA LYS A 677 -6.47 -48.42 0.43
C LYS A 677 -7.00 -49.75 0.94
N GLN A 678 -6.25 -50.45 1.79
CA GLN A 678 -6.71 -51.69 2.43
C GLN A 678 -7.88 -51.44 3.39
N LEU A 679 -7.81 -50.40 4.22
CA LEU A 679 -8.91 -49.99 5.11
C LEU A 679 -10.18 -49.63 4.33
N ALA A 680 -10.04 -48.92 3.19
CA ALA A 680 -11.18 -48.59 2.34
C ALA A 680 -11.83 -49.84 1.73
N ARG A 681 -11.03 -50.86 1.34
CA ARG A 681 -11.55 -52.14 0.85
C ARG A 681 -12.30 -52.91 1.95
N THR A 682 -11.73 -53.00 3.15
CA THR A 682 -12.41 -53.69 4.26
C THR A 682 -13.69 -52.98 4.69
N GLN A 683 -13.71 -51.63 4.65
CA GLN A 683 -14.92 -50.85 4.90
C GLN A 683 -15.99 -51.10 3.83
N GLN A 684 -15.61 -51.16 2.56
CA GLN A 684 -16.53 -51.47 1.45
C GLN A 684 -17.08 -52.91 1.57
N GLU A 685 -16.26 -53.87 1.98
CA GLU A 685 -16.71 -55.23 2.27
C GLU A 685 -17.71 -55.26 3.42
N LEU A 686 -17.45 -54.51 4.50
CA LEU A 686 -18.36 -54.39 5.64
C LEU A 686 -19.70 -53.76 5.25
N ASP A 687 -19.69 -52.71 4.43
CA ASP A 687 -20.91 -52.07 3.93
C ASP A 687 -21.70 -53.00 2.99
N SER A 688 -20.99 -53.81 2.18
CA SER A 688 -21.62 -54.84 1.35
C SER A 688 -22.28 -55.96 2.19
N LEU A 689 -21.66 -56.34 3.32
CA LEU A 689 -22.21 -57.31 4.25
C LEU A 689 -23.40 -56.72 5.01
N SER A 690 -23.33 -55.44 5.40
CA SER A 690 -24.42 -54.71 6.05
C SER A 690 -25.65 -54.60 5.13
N THR A 691 -25.45 -54.25 3.86
CA THR A 691 -26.55 -54.22 2.88
C THR A 691 -27.15 -55.60 2.61
N LYS A 692 -26.33 -56.66 2.59
CA LYS A 692 -26.82 -58.06 2.54
C LYS A 692 -27.63 -58.43 3.79
N ALA A 693 -27.16 -58.07 4.99
CA ALA A 693 -27.87 -58.28 6.24
C ALA A 693 -29.22 -57.53 6.25
N ALA A 694 -29.26 -56.29 5.77
CA ALA A 694 -30.50 -55.51 5.65
C ALA A 694 -31.47 -56.12 4.63
N LYS A 695 -30.98 -56.66 3.49
CA LYS A 695 -31.82 -57.40 2.52
C LYS A 695 -32.39 -58.68 3.13
N LEU A 696 -31.59 -59.43 3.87
CA LEU A 696 -32.05 -60.62 4.60
C LEU A 696 -33.09 -60.26 5.67
N GLY A 697 -32.89 -59.17 6.40
CA GLY A 697 -33.89 -58.64 7.34
C GLY A 697 -35.21 -58.30 6.65
N LYS A 698 -35.18 -57.62 5.50
CA LYS A 698 -36.39 -57.33 4.70
C LYS A 698 -37.08 -58.61 4.23
N ASN A 699 -36.33 -59.58 3.70
CA ASN A 699 -36.89 -60.87 3.26
C ASN A 699 -37.51 -61.65 4.43
N LEU A 700 -36.90 -61.61 5.61
CA LEU A 700 -37.45 -62.21 6.82
C LEU A 700 -38.78 -61.55 7.22
N THR A 701 -38.87 -60.21 7.16
CA THR A 701 -40.13 -59.50 7.45
C THR A 701 -41.24 -59.80 6.44
N VAL A 702 -40.90 -59.96 5.16
CA VAL A 702 -41.86 -60.34 4.10
C VAL A 702 -42.34 -61.78 4.31
N SER A 703 -41.43 -62.69 4.65
CA SER A 703 -41.76 -64.08 4.99
C SER A 703 -42.68 -64.15 6.22
N GLN A 704 -42.37 -63.41 7.29
CA GLN A 704 -43.20 -63.32 8.49
C GLN A 704 -44.59 -62.74 8.20
N ARG A 705 -44.71 -61.72 7.34
CA ARG A 705 -46.03 -61.22 6.90
C ARG A 705 -46.81 -62.26 6.10
N SER A 706 -46.16 -62.95 5.17
CA SER A 706 -46.82 -64.00 4.38
C SER A 706 -47.30 -65.17 5.26
N GLN A 707 -46.54 -65.50 6.32
CA GLN A 707 -46.93 -66.49 7.33
C GLN A 707 -48.13 -66.00 8.15
N ALA A 708 -48.15 -64.73 8.55
CA ALA A 708 -49.29 -64.15 9.26
C ALA A 708 -50.57 -64.10 8.40
N GLU A 709 -50.45 -63.73 7.13
CA GLU A 709 -51.56 -63.76 6.16
C GLU A 709 -52.09 -65.19 5.92
N LEU A 710 -51.20 -66.18 5.90
CA LEU A 710 -51.61 -67.59 5.81
C LEU A 710 -52.34 -68.05 7.07
N LEU A 711 -51.90 -67.64 8.26
CA LEU A 711 -52.57 -67.93 9.52
C LEU A 711 -53.96 -67.27 9.59
N GLU A 712 -54.10 -66.03 9.11
CA GLU A 712 -55.38 -65.33 9.02
C GLU A 712 -56.32 -66.03 8.04
N LYS A 713 -55.83 -66.42 6.85
CA LYS A 713 -56.61 -67.22 5.89
C LYS A 713 -57.05 -68.55 6.48
N LEU A 714 -56.18 -69.23 7.24
CA LEU A 714 -56.51 -70.47 7.94
C LEU A 714 -57.63 -70.25 8.97
N GLN A 715 -57.55 -69.18 9.78
CA GLN A 715 -58.60 -68.82 10.74
C GLN A 715 -59.92 -68.49 10.05
N VAL A 716 -59.90 -67.80 8.91
CA VAL A 716 -61.11 -67.51 8.12
C VAL A 716 -61.69 -68.79 7.52
N THR A 717 -60.87 -69.72 7.02
CA THR A 717 -61.35 -71.03 6.53
C THR A 717 -61.89 -71.88 7.66
N GLU A 718 -61.28 -71.84 8.84
CA GLU A 718 -61.74 -72.56 10.02
C GLU A 718 -63.07 -71.99 10.54
N ALA A 719 -63.23 -70.66 10.53
CA ALA A 719 -64.49 -69.99 10.83
C ALA A 719 -65.59 -70.37 9.83
N LYS A 720 -65.27 -70.39 8.52
CA LYS A 720 -66.21 -70.84 7.47
C LYS A 720 -66.60 -72.31 7.62
N LEU A 721 -65.66 -73.18 7.99
CA LEU A 721 -65.93 -74.58 8.28
C LEU A 721 -66.81 -74.74 9.52
N ARG A 722 -66.54 -73.99 10.60
CA ARG A 722 -67.43 -73.96 11.79
C ARG A 722 -68.84 -73.50 11.43
N ASP A 723 -68.97 -72.48 10.59
CA ASP A 723 -70.27 -71.98 10.12
C ASP A 723 -71.00 -73.00 9.21
N GLN A 724 -70.25 -73.74 8.39
CA GLN A 724 -70.78 -74.90 7.65
C GLN A 724 -71.16 -76.06 8.57
N THR A 725 -70.41 -76.35 9.63
CA THR A 725 -70.76 -77.37 10.63
C THR A 725 -72.04 -76.99 11.37
N VAL A 726 -72.23 -75.71 11.71
CA VAL A 726 -73.49 -75.22 12.29
C VAL A 726 -74.64 -75.34 11.29
N LYS A 727 -74.42 -75.03 10.01
CA LYS A 727 -75.44 -75.25 8.96
C LYS A 727 -75.76 -76.73 8.74
N CYS A 728 -74.78 -77.62 8.78
CA CYS A 728 -75.03 -79.06 8.74
C CYS A 728 -75.79 -79.55 9.98
N GLY A 729 -75.49 -79.01 11.17
CA GLY A 729 -76.26 -79.27 12.39
C GLY A 729 -77.71 -78.79 12.30
N LEU A 730 -77.96 -77.63 11.69
CA LEU A 730 -79.31 -77.11 11.43
C LEU A 730 -80.06 -77.94 10.37
N LEU A 731 -79.36 -78.45 9.34
CA LEU A 731 -79.94 -79.35 8.34
C LEU A 731 -80.21 -80.74 8.90
N GLN A 732 -79.38 -81.23 9.83
CA GLN A 732 -79.58 -82.49 10.54
C GLN A 732 -80.74 -82.38 11.54
N ALA A 733 -80.85 -81.29 12.29
CA ALA A 733 -82.03 -81.02 13.14
C ALA A 733 -83.32 -80.88 12.31
N ARG A 734 -83.25 -80.30 11.10
CA ARG A 734 -84.38 -80.21 10.17
C ARG A 734 -84.70 -81.55 9.50
N ALA A 735 -83.71 -82.44 9.33
CA ALA A 735 -83.93 -83.81 8.87
C ALA A 735 -84.56 -84.66 9.98
N GLU A 736 -84.13 -84.51 11.24
CA GLU A 736 -84.74 -85.14 12.42
C GLU A 736 -86.17 -84.62 12.67
N GLU A 737 -86.45 -83.34 12.39
CA GLU A 737 -87.81 -82.75 12.39
C GLU A 737 -88.67 -83.29 11.23
N LEU A 738 -88.08 -83.57 10.06
CA LEU A 738 -88.79 -84.16 8.92
C LEU A 738 -88.96 -85.68 9.06
N GLU A 739 -88.06 -86.38 9.74
CA GLU A 739 -88.19 -87.82 10.06
C GLU A 739 -89.18 -88.06 11.20
N SER A 740 -89.24 -87.20 12.21
CA SER A 740 -90.33 -87.24 13.22
C SER A 740 -91.69 -86.90 12.61
N ARG A 741 -91.74 -85.99 11.63
CA ARG A 741 -92.96 -85.66 10.87
C ARG A 741 -93.31 -86.67 9.77
N ALA A 742 -92.36 -87.52 9.35
CA ALA A 742 -92.59 -88.69 8.51
C ALA A 742 -92.96 -89.94 9.32
N GLY A 743 -92.54 -90.03 10.58
CA GLY A 743 -92.96 -91.05 11.55
C GLY A 743 -94.42 -90.94 11.97
N GLU A 744 -95.00 -89.73 12.01
CA GLU A 744 -96.43 -89.50 12.26
C GLU A 744 -97.32 -89.65 11.00
N LEU A 745 -96.74 -89.86 9.81
CA LEU A 745 -97.46 -90.08 8.55
C LEU A 745 -97.26 -91.48 7.94
N HIS A 746 -96.56 -92.38 8.65
CA HIS A 746 -96.32 -93.75 8.19
C HIS A 746 -97.21 -94.84 8.83
N ASP A 747 -98.10 -94.46 9.76
CA ASP A 747 -99.16 -95.34 10.30
C ASP A 747 -100.54 -95.16 9.63
N GLU A 748 -100.66 -94.35 8.56
CA GLU A 748 -101.90 -94.17 7.79
C GLU A 748 -101.69 -94.23 6.27
N LYS A 749 -100.94 -95.22 5.78
CA LYS A 749 -100.90 -95.52 4.34
C LYS A 749 -100.80 -97.00 4.02
N GLY A 750 -101.70 -97.76 4.65
CA GLY A 750 -102.06 -99.14 4.31
C GLY A 750 -103.55 -99.25 4.01
N ALA A 751 -104.06 -98.55 2.99
CA ALA A 751 -105.40 -98.77 2.44
C ALA A 751 -105.57 -98.14 1.03
N ALA A 752 -105.86 -98.98 0.03
CA ALA A 752 -106.43 -98.72 -1.31
C ALA A 752 -105.59 -97.85 -2.28
N GLU A 753 -105.15 -98.26 -3.49
CA GLU A 753 -105.72 -99.15 -4.52
C GLU A 753 -107.22 -98.95 -4.76
N SER A 754 -107.58 -97.96 -5.60
CA SER A 754 -108.65 -98.04 -6.62
C SER A 754 -108.97 -96.65 -7.22
N ASN A 755 -109.21 -96.64 -8.54
CA ASN A 755 -110.02 -95.68 -9.31
C ASN A 755 -109.41 -94.29 -9.63
N GLU A 756 -109.68 -93.65 -10.78
CA GLU A 756 -110.42 -94.00 -12.00
C GLU A 756 -110.15 -92.93 -13.07
N LYS A 757 -110.36 -93.28 -14.34
CA LYS A 757 -110.47 -92.37 -15.49
C LYS A 757 -111.81 -91.61 -15.50
N MET A 758 -111.81 -90.48 -16.22
CA MET A 758 -112.82 -90.00 -17.20
C MET A 758 -113.51 -88.66 -16.92
N GLN A 759 -113.44 -87.79 -17.95
CA GLN A 759 -114.60 -87.15 -18.57
C GLN A 759 -114.15 -86.68 -19.98
N LYS A 760 -114.85 -86.87 -21.10
CA LYS A 760 -116.30 -86.80 -21.36
C LYS A 760 -116.73 -87.72 -22.51
N LEU A 761 -117.96 -88.23 -22.40
CA LEU A 761 -118.77 -88.92 -23.40
C LEU A 761 -119.55 -87.94 -24.29
N HIS A 762 -119.86 -88.36 -25.51
CA HIS A 762 -121.21 -88.29 -26.12
C HIS A 762 -121.20 -89.28 -27.31
N ASP A 763 -121.80 -90.47 -27.24
CA ASP A 763 -123.22 -90.86 -27.41
C ASP A 763 -123.31 -91.70 -28.71
N GLU A 764 -123.60 -93.00 -28.60
CA GLU A 764 -124.87 -93.66 -28.98
C GLU A 764 -125.01 -93.87 -30.51
N HIS A 765 -125.44 -95.00 -31.08
CA HIS A 765 -125.94 -96.28 -30.60
C HIS A 765 -125.76 -97.30 -31.75
N GLN A 766 -125.37 -98.52 -31.40
CA GLN A 766 -125.75 -99.83 -31.96
C GLN A 766 -126.32 -99.91 -33.40
N SER A 767 -125.70 -100.73 -34.25
CA SER A 767 -126.24 -102.05 -34.63
C SER A 767 -125.36 -102.72 -35.69
N ALA A 768 -125.09 -104.01 -35.48
CA ALA A 768 -124.32 -104.87 -36.34
C ALA A 768 -125.05 -105.19 -37.65
N SER A 769 -124.28 -105.55 -38.69
CA SER A 769 -124.44 -106.80 -39.48
C SER A 769 -124.22 -106.61 -41.00
N MET A 770 -123.36 -107.50 -41.52
CA MET A 770 -123.38 -108.12 -42.86
C MET A 770 -122.99 -107.32 -44.13
N GLU A 771 -121.83 -107.74 -44.64
CA GLU A 771 -121.56 -108.22 -46.01
C GLU A 771 -121.69 -107.32 -47.28
N THR A 772 -120.52 -107.22 -47.93
CA THR A 772 -120.25 -107.39 -49.38
C THR A 772 -120.20 -106.20 -50.35
N LYS A 773 -118.98 -106.07 -50.93
CA LYS A 773 -118.59 -105.68 -52.30
C LYS A 773 -118.71 -104.22 -52.72
N GLU A 774 -117.59 -103.50 -52.62
CA GLU A 774 -117.09 -102.52 -53.61
C GLU A 774 -115.65 -102.10 -53.25
N ALA A 775 -114.68 -102.96 -53.61
CA ALA A 775 -113.26 -102.85 -53.26
C ALA A 775 -112.31 -102.23 -54.32
N PRO A 776 -112.63 -102.01 -55.62
CA PRO A 776 -111.62 -101.49 -56.55
C PRO A 776 -111.45 -99.96 -56.54
N PHE A 777 -112.49 -99.18 -56.19
CA PHE A 777 -112.46 -97.71 -56.35
C PHE A 777 -111.82 -96.94 -55.17
N ARG A 778 -111.70 -97.56 -53.99
CA ARG A 778 -111.03 -96.93 -52.83
C ARG A 778 -109.50 -97.00 -52.89
N LEU A 779 -108.93 -97.95 -53.64
CA LEU A 779 -107.48 -98.13 -53.72
C LEU A 779 -106.82 -97.02 -54.55
N VAL A 780 -107.40 -96.68 -55.71
CA VAL A 780 -106.83 -95.69 -56.64
C VAL A 780 -106.83 -94.28 -56.03
N ILE A 781 -107.87 -93.92 -55.27
CA ILE A 781 -107.93 -92.63 -54.56
C ILE A 781 -106.91 -92.60 -53.42
N ALA A 782 -106.76 -93.70 -52.67
CA ALA A 782 -105.76 -93.79 -51.61
C ALA A 782 -104.31 -93.73 -52.15
N GLU A 783 -104.03 -94.33 -53.30
CA GLU A 783 -102.72 -94.28 -53.97
C GLU A 783 -102.39 -92.86 -54.46
N ALA A 784 -103.33 -92.16 -55.09
CA ALA A 784 -103.14 -90.77 -55.50
C ALA A 784 -102.93 -89.82 -54.31
N GLN A 785 -103.64 -90.05 -53.19
CA GLN A 785 -103.46 -89.28 -51.95
C GLN A 785 -102.08 -89.54 -51.32
N LEU A 786 -101.59 -90.79 -51.37
CA LEU A 786 -100.27 -91.15 -50.88
C LEU A 786 -99.16 -90.49 -51.70
N GLU A 787 -99.29 -90.46 -53.03
CA GLU A 787 -98.30 -89.84 -53.91
C GLU A 787 -98.21 -88.32 -53.71
N LEU A 788 -99.35 -87.66 -53.47
CA LEU A 788 -99.39 -86.23 -53.16
C LEU A 788 -98.78 -85.93 -51.79
N ASN A 789 -99.08 -86.75 -50.78
CA ASN A 789 -98.45 -86.66 -49.46
C ASN A 789 -96.94 -86.92 -49.51
N LEU A 790 -96.46 -87.85 -50.33
CA LEU A 790 -95.03 -88.10 -50.52
C LEU A 790 -94.32 -86.89 -51.15
N ARG A 791 -94.94 -86.25 -52.14
CA ARG A 791 -94.41 -85.01 -52.75
C ARG A 791 -94.40 -83.84 -51.76
N GLU A 792 -95.45 -83.69 -50.95
CA GLU A 792 -95.52 -82.68 -49.89
C GLU A 792 -94.42 -82.91 -48.83
N VAL A 793 -94.19 -84.16 -48.41
CA VAL A 793 -93.11 -84.53 -47.47
C VAL A 793 -91.74 -84.27 -48.07
N HIS A 794 -91.54 -84.51 -49.37
CA HIS A 794 -90.30 -84.17 -50.05
C HIS A 794 -90.05 -82.65 -50.10
N ARG A 795 -91.07 -81.86 -50.45
CA ARG A 795 -91.00 -80.38 -50.42
C ARG A 795 -90.66 -79.87 -49.01
N LEU A 796 -91.34 -80.37 -47.99
CA LEU A 796 -91.08 -79.98 -46.60
C LEU A 796 -89.69 -80.42 -46.13
N ARG A 797 -89.17 -81.56 -46.60
CA ARG A 797 -87.78 -81.97 -46.31
C ARG A 797 -86.77 -81.03 -46.96
N GLU A 798 -87.01 -80.60 -48.19
CA GLU A 798 -86.16 -79.62 -48.89
C GLU A 798 -86.19 -78.25 -48.18
N GLU A 799 -87.36 -77.75 -47.80
CA GLU A 799 -87.50 -76.50 -47.04
C GLU A 799 -86.80 -76.55 -45.68
N VAL A 800 -86.87 -77.68 -44.97
CA VAL A 800 -86.14 -77.86 -43.70
C VAL A 800 -84.62 -77.85 -43.92
N VAL A 801 -84.13 -78.43 -45.02
CA VAL A 801 -82.70 -78.38 -45.37
C VAL A 801 -82.28 -76.96 -45.72
N GLU A 802 -83.09 -76.23 -46.49
CA GLU A 802 -82.83 -74.84 -46.86
C GLU A 802 -82.84 -73.90 -45.63
N LEU A 803 -83.83 -74.02 -44.74
CA LEU A 803 -83.87 -73.26 -43.49
C LEU A 803 -82.70 -73.58 -42.55
N ARG A 804 -82.24 -74.83 -42.50
CA ARG A 804 -81.02 -75.20 -41.76
C ARG A 804 -79.76 -74.58 -42.37
N ALA A 805 -79.65 -74.54 -43.69
CA ALA A 805 -78.54 -73.89 -44.39
C ALA A 805 -78.54 -72.36 -44.14
N GLN A 806 -79.71 -71.71 -44.19
CA GLN A 806 -79.85 -70.28 -43.87
C GLN A 806 -79.53 -69.98 -42.40
N LEU A 807 -79.94 -70.85 -41.46
CA LEU A 807 -79.59 -70.71 -40.05
C LEU A 807 -78.08 -70.83 -39.84
N LEU A 808 -77.42 -71.80 -40.49
CA LEU A 808 -75.97 -71.98 -40.43
C LEU A 808 -75.24 -70.76 -41.01
N ALA A 809 -75.64 -70.28 -42.20
CA ALA A 809 -75.08 -69.07 -42.80
C ALA A 809 -75.27 -67.84 -41.89
N GLY A 810 -76.46 -67.66 -41.31
CA GLY A 810 -76.75 -66.59 -40.36
C GLY A 810 -76.01 -66.73 -39.02
N THR A 811 -75.62 -67.93 -38.60
CA THR A 811 -74.71 -68.12 -37.46
C THR A 811 -73.26 -67.78 -37.83
N GLU A 812 -72.80 -68.17 -39.02
CA GLU A 812 -71.45 -67.83 -39.50
C GLU A 812 -71.28 -66.31 -39.70
N GLU A 813 -72.26 -65.61 -40.25
CA GLU A 813 -72.24 -64.15 -40.38
C GLU A 813 -72.22 -63.47 -39.01
N ARG A 814 -73.01 -63.95 -38.04
CA ARG A 814 -72.96 -63.43 -36.66
C ARG A 814 -71.59 -63.65 -36.02
N MET A 815 -71.00 -64.83 -36.19
CA MET A 815 -69.65 -65.12 -35.68
C MET A 815 -68.60 -64.21 -36.33
N LYS A 816 -68.70 -63.93 -37.64
CA LYS A 816 -67.80 -62.99 -38.34
C LYS A 816 -67.95 -61.57 -37.82
N VAL A 817 -69.17 -61.08 -37.61
CA VAL A 817 -69.44 -59.75 -37.05
C VAL A 817 -68.93 -59.66 -35.61
N GLN A 818 -69.13 -60.70 -34.80
CA GLN A 818 -68.63 -60.75 -33.42
C GLN A 818 -67.10 -60.73 -33.38
N ALA A 819 -66.42 -61.52 -34.21
CA ALA A 819 -64.96 -61.52 -34.30
C ALA A 819 -64.42 -60.16 -34.76
N LEU A 820 -65.07 -59.50 -35.74
CA LEU A 820 -64.71 -58.14 -36.16
C LEU A 820 -64.90 -57.13 -35.02
N GLN A 821 -66.00 -57.23 -34.26
CA GLN A 821 -66.25 -56.37 -33.12
C GLN A 821 -65.15 -56.54 -32.05
N GLU A 822 -64.80 -57.77 -31.68
CA GLU A 822 -63.74 -58.06 -30.71
C GLU A 822 -62.38 -57.49 -31.17
N VAL A 823 -62.04 -57.60 -32.46
CA VAL A 823 -60.81 -57.00 -33.02
C VAL A 823 -60.85 -55.46 -32.99
N THR A 824 -62.00 -54.85 -33.30
CA THR A 824 -62.16 -53.39 -33.21
C THR A 824 -62.12 -52.89 -31.77
N GLU A 825 -62.65 -53.66 -30.81
CA GLU A 825 -62.60 -53.32 -29.39
C GLU A 825 -61.17 -53.44 -28.84
N ALA A 826 -60.45 -54.50 -29.20
CA ALA A 826 -59.04 -54.68 -28.85
C ALA A 826 -58.16 -53.54 -29.40
N SER A 827 -58.29 -53.21 -30.69
CA SER A 827 -57.54 -52.09 -31.28
C SER A 827 -57.88 -50.72 -30.68
N ARG A 828 -59.13 -50.50 -30.26
CA ARG A 828 -59.52 -49.27 -29.55
C ARG A 828 -58.89 -49.18 -28.17
N GLU A 829 -58.79 -50.30 -27.46
CA GLU A 829 -58.11 -50.36 -26.16
C GLU A 829 -56.60 -50.12 -26.31
N ASP A 830 -55.96 -50.71 -27.31
CA ASP A 830 -54.54 -50.44 -27.62
C ASP A 830 -54.29 -48.95 -27.93
N LEU A 831 -55.16 -48.32 -28.73
CA LEU A 831 -55.08 -46.87 -29.01
C LEU A 831 -55.31 -46.03 -27.75
N ARG A 832 -56.21 -46.45 -26.85
CA ARG A 832 -56.45 -45.77 -25.57
C ARG A 832 -55.20 -45.84 -24.70
N VAL A 833 -54.60 -47.02 -24.55
CA VAL A 833 -53.36 -47.21 -23.76
C VAL A 833 -52.23 -46.38 -24.35
N LEU A 834 -52.07 -46.35 -25.67
CA LEU A 834 -51.05 -45.52 -26.32
C LEU A 834 -51.31 -44.02 -26.10
N ALA A 835 -52.56 -43.57 -26.15
CA ALA A 835 -52.93 -42.19 -25.88
C ALA A 835 -52.66 -41.80 -24.40
N GLU A 836 -52.96 -42.68 -23.45
CA GLU A 836 -52.63 -42.46 -22.02
C GLU A 836 -51.11 -42.43 -21.80
N GLN A 837 -50.35 -43.30 -22.48
CA GLN A 837 -48.89 -43.31 -22.41
C GLN A 837 -48.28 -42.03 -22.98
N LEU A 838 -48.75 -41.56 -24.14
CA LEU A 838 -48.32 -40.30 -24.74
C LEU A 838 -48.69 -39.10 -23.86
N LYS A 839 -49.88 -39.10 -23.27
CA LYS A 839 -50.30 -38.07 -22.31
C LYS A 839 -49.36 -38.03 -21.10
N GLY A 840 -49.03 -39.18 -20.52
CA GLY A 840 -48.07 -39.27 -19.41
C GLY A 840 -46.67 -38.79 -19.80
N GLN A 841 -46.21 -39.08 -21.02
CA GLN A 841 -44.93 -38.56 -21.53
C GLN A 841 -44.94 -37.04 -21.69
N VAL A 842 -46.03 -36.46 -22.21
CA VAL A 842 -46.17 -35.00 -22.35
C VAL A 842 -46.24 -34.31 -20.98
N GLU A 843 -46.97 -34.88 -20.02
CA GLU A 843 -47.07 -34.35 -18.66
C GLU A 843 -45.72 -34.38 -17.93
N GLU A 844 -44.97 -35.49 -18.05
CA GLU A 844 -43.62 -35.60 -17.47
C GLU A 844 -42.63 -34.65 -18.16
N LEU A 845 -42.74 -34.45 -19.47
CA LEU A 845 -41.90 -33.50 -20.21
C LEU A 845 -42.22 -32.05 -19.82
N ASN A 846 -43.50 -31.71 -19.67
CA ASN A 846 -43.93 -30.41 -19.15
C ASN A 846 -43.44 -30.17 -17.73
N ARG A 847 -43.52 -31.19 -16.85
CA ARG A 847 -42.99 -31.10 -15.48
C ARG A 847 -41.49 -30.82 -15.47
N ARG A 848 -40.71 -31.54 -16.29
CA ARG A 848 -39.26 -31.28 -16.44
C ARG A 848 -38.98 -29.89 -16.99
N HIS A 849 -39.76 -29.42 -17.95
CA HIS A 849 -39.58 -28.08 -18.51
C HIS A 849 -39.87 -26.98 -17.48
N VAL A 850 -40.91 -27.13 -16.66
CA VAL A 850 -41.21 -26.21 -15.56
C VAL A 850 -40.09 -26.25 -14.51
N ASP A 851 -39.61 -27.43 -14.12
CA ASP A 851 -38.49 -27.58 -13.19
C ASP A 851 -37.21 -26.91 -13.74
N GLU A 852 -36.96 -27.01 -15.05
CA GLU A 852 -35.82 -26.37 -15.72
C GLU A 852 -35.96 -24.84 -15.74
N ILE A 853 -37.15 -24.31 -16.02
CA ILE A 853 -37.44 -22.86 -15.98
C ILE A 853 -37.26 -22.31 -14.56
N LEU A 854 -37.73 -23.03 -13.54
CA LEU A 854 -37.55 -22.62 -12.14
C LEU A 854 -36.07 -22.60 -11.77
N ARG A 855 -35.32 -23.64 -12.14
CA ARG A 855 -33.86 -23.68 -11.91
C ARG A 855 -33.10 -22.62 -12.70
N SER A 856 -33.55 -22.24 -13.90
CA SER A 856 -32.92 -21.15 -14.65
C SER A 856 -33.22 -19.81 -14.00
N ARG A 857 -34.44 -19.60 -13.50
CA ARG A 857 -34.81 -18.40 -12.76
C ARG A 857 -34.05 -18.26 -11.44
N GLU A 858 -33.91 -19.33 -10.67
CA GLU A 858 -33.09 -19.33 -9.44
C GLU A 858 -31.62 -18.99 -9.73
N ARG A 859 -31.07 -19.51 -10.84
CA ARG A 859 -29.73 -19.16 -11.31
C ARG A 859 -29.63 -17.69 -11.71
N GLU A 860 -30.63 -17.15 -12.40
CA GLU A 860 -30.68 -15.74 -12.78
C GLU A 860 -30.79 -14.83 -11.54
N GLU A 861 -31.64 -15.15 -10.58
CA GLU A 861 -31.78 -14.42 -9.31
C GLU A 861 -30.51 -14.51 -8.43
N ALA A 862 -29.78 -15.62 -8.48
CA ALA A 862 -28.46 -15.74 -7.83
C ALA A 862 -27.42 -14.83 -8.52
N LEU A 863 -27.38 -14.81 -9.85
CA LEU A 863 -26.49 -13.95 -10.62
C LEU A 863 -26.82 -12.45 -10.41
N VAL A 864 -28.09 -12.08 -10.33
CA VAL A 864 -28.50 -10.70 -10.02
C VAL A 864 -27.99 -10.29 -8.64
N ARG A 865 -28.17 -11.14 -7.62
CA ARG A 865 -27.65 -10.86 -6.26
C ARG A 865 -26.13 -10.75 -6.21
N GLU A 866 -25.42 -11.59 -6.97
CA GLU A 866 -23.97 -11.50 -7.09
C GLU A 866 -23.54 -10.19 -7.76
N ARG A 867 -24.23 -9.76 -8.82
CA ARG A 867 -23.97 -8.48 -9.50
C ARG A 867 -24.29 -7.28 -8.62
N ASP A 868 -25.37 -7.33 -7.84
CA ASP A 868 -25.73 -6.27 -6.90
C ASP A 868 -24.70 -6.18 -5.76
N GLY A 869 -24.25 -7.32 -5.24
CA GLY A 869 -23.15 -7.40 -4.26
C GLY A 869 -21.83 -6.87 -4.84
N GLU A 870 -21.50 -7.22 -6.08
CA GLU A 870 -20.31 -6.71 -6.77
C GLU A 870 -20.41 -5.20 -7.04
N ALA A 871 -21.59 -4.69 -7.41
CA ALA A 871 -21.83 -3.26 -7.59
C ALA A 871 -21.69 -2.49 -6.27
N GLN A 872 -22.20 -3.04 -5.16
CA GLN A 872 -22.08 -2.45 -3.84
C GLN A 872 -20.62 -2.47 -3.35
N ALA A 873 -19.88 -3.57 -3.58
CA ALA A 873 -18.46 -3.64 -3.28
C ALA A 873 -17.64 -2.65 -4.13
N ARG A 874 -17.96 -2.51 -5.43
CA ARG A 874 -17.35 -1.48 -6.29
C ARG A 874 -17.64 -0.07 -5.80
N ALA A 875 -18.85 0.20 -5.32
CA ALA A 875 -19.21 1.50 -4.75
C ALA A 875 -18.45 1.77 -3.44
N GLY A 876 -18.30 0.78 -2.56
CA GLY A 876 -17.49 0.86 -1.34
C GLY A 876 -16.02 1.15 -1.64
N LEU A 877 -15.41 0.39 -2.55
CA LEU A 877 -14.03 0.61 -3.00
C LEU A 877 -13.86 1.98 -3.66
N ALA A 878 -14.82 2.45 -4.45
CA ALA A 878 -14.78 3.78 -5.04
C ALA A 878 -14.80 4.88 -3.95
N ALA A 879 -15.62 4.72 -2.91
CA ALA A 879 -15.68 5.64 -1.78
C ALA A 879 -14.36 5.65 -0.98
N GLU A 880 -13.76 4.49 -0.70
CA GLU A 880 -12.45 4.38 -0.04
C GLU A 880 -11.34 5.02 -0.87
N VAL A 881 -11.35 4.83 -2.19
CA VAL A 881 -10.39 5.47 -3.10
C VAL A 881 -10.56 6.98 -3.10
N THR A 882 -11.80 7.50 -3.06
CA THR A 882 -12.03 8.94 -2.93
C THR A 882 -11.55 9.50 -1.60
N ALA A 883 -11.84 8.82 -0.48
CA ALA A 883 -11.37 9.22 0.85
C ALA A 883 -9.84 9.23 0.94
N SER A 884 -9.19 8.17 0.44
CA SER A 884 -7.73 8.07 0.37
C SER A 884 -7.11 9.17 -0.50
N ARG A 885 -7.79 9.55 -1.60
CA ARG A 885 -7.35 10.65 -2.47
C ARG A 885 -7.46 12.00 -1.77
N GLU A 886 -8.50 12.22 -0.98
CA GLU A 886 -8.64 13.43 -0.16
C GLU A 886 -7.57 13.53 0.94
N GLU A 887 -7.26 12.42 1.62
CA GLU A 887 -6.16 12.37 2.59
C GLU A 887 -4.81 12.63 1.94
N LEU A 888 -4.55 12.04 0.77
CA LEU A 888 -3.34 12.30 0.00
C LEU A 888 -3.24 13.79 -0.40
N ASN A 889 -4.34 14.42 -0.79
CA ASN A 889 -4.37 15.86 -1.10
C ASN A 889 -4.08 16.71 0.15
N LYS A 890 -4.65 16.37 1.31
CA LYS A 890 -4.34 17.05 2.58
C LYS A 890 -2.86 16.91 2.94
N LEU A 891 -2.28 15.73 2.74
CA LEU A 891 -0.87 15.48 3.02
C LEU A 891 0.05 16.22 2.03
N LYS A 892 -0.33 16.29 0.74
CA LYS A 892 0.37 17.09 -0.27
C LYS A 892 0.39 18.57 0.09
N LEU A 893 -0.76 19.14 0.49
CA LEU A 893 -0.85 20.52 0.96
C LEU A 893 0.08 20.79 2.15
N ARG A 894 0.13 19.88 3.13
CA ARG A 894 1.06 20.00 4.27
C ARG A 894 2.52 19.92 3.84
N TYR A 895 2.85 19.00 2.93
CA TYR A 895 4.19 18.87 2.38
C TYR A 895 4.62 20.14 1.62
N GLU A 896 3.74 20.71 0.80
CA GLU A 896 3.99 21.96 0.07
C GLU A 896 4.22 23.13 1.03
N SER A 897 3.39 23.26 2.08
CA SER A 897 3.59 24.26 3.12
C SER A 897 4.96 24.14 3.81
N LEU A 898 5.37 22.91 4.16
CA LEU A 898 6.67 22.67 4.77
C LEU A 898 7.84 22.93 3.79
N CYS A 899 7.65 22.64 2.50
CA CYS A 899 8.65 22.97 1.48
C CYS A 899 8.85 24.48 1.35
N LEU A 900 7.76 25.26 1.39
CA LEU A 900 7.82 26.73 1.35
C LEU A 900 8.58 27.26 2.58
N GLU A 901 8.22 26.82 3.78
CA GLU A 901 8.90 27.21 5.03
C GLU A 901 10.40 26.84 5.01
N ASN A 902 10.74 25.67 4.44
CA ASN A 902 12.14 25.26 4.27
C ASN A 902 12.88 26.16 3.26
N SER A 903 12.24 26.54 2.14
CA SER A 903 12.83 27.47 1.17
C SER A 903 13.05 28.86 1.78
N GLU A 904 12.08 29.39 2.53
CA GLU A 904 12.19 30.67 3.22
C GLU A 904 13.32 30.65 4.25
N SER A 905 13.44 29.55 5.01
CA SER A 905 14.54 29.34 5.96
C SER A 905 15.91 29.30 5.29
N ARG A 906 16.00 28.65 4.11
CA ARG A 906 17.25 28.61 3.33
C ARG A 906 17.61 29.96 2.74
N GLU A 907 16.63 30.72 2.25
CA GLU A 907 16.85 32.09 1.78
C GLU A 907 17.29 33.01 2.91
N ALA A 908 16.68 32.91 4.09
CA ALA A 908 17.09 33.65 5.27
C ALA A 908 18.54 33.33 5.66
N LEU A 909 18.93 32.05 5.60
CA LEU A 909 20.31 31.62 5.86
C LEU A 909 21.28 32.13 4.79
N HIS A 910 20.89 32.11 3.51
CA HIS A 910 21.70 32.70 2.45
C HIS A 910 21.89 34.20 2.64
N ARG A 911 20.83 34.95 2.98
CA ARG A 911 20.92 36.38 3.31
C ARG A 911 21.87 36.64 4.48
N ALA A 912 21.70 35.91 5.58
CA ALA A 912 22.58 36.04 6.74
C ALA A 912 24.06 35.73 6.41
N ASN A 913 24.31 34.72 5.58
CA ASN A 913 25.68 34.40 5.12
C ASN A 913 26.26 35.49 4.21
N THR A 914 25.44 36.10 3.34
CA THR A 914 25.86 37.22 2.50
C THR A 914 26.18 38.44 3.34
N GLU A 915 25.31 38.82 4.28
CA GLU A 915 25.53 39.91 5.23
C GLU A 915 26.80 39.66 6.07
N THR A 916 27.01 38.41 6.53
CA THR A 916 28.23 38.03 7.27
C THR A 916 29.48 38.16 6.40
N ALA A 917 29.40 37.82 5.10
CA ALA A 917 30.52 37.97 4.18
C ALA A 917 30.83 39.46 3.90
N GLU A 918 29.80 40.30 3.74
CA GLU A 918 29.95 41.75 3.57
C GLU A 918 30.57 42.39 4.81
N LEU A 919 30.11 42.03 6.01
CA LEU A 919 30.72 42.44 7.27
C LEU A 919 32.17 41.96 7.37
N GLY A 920 32.47 40.74 6.93
CA GLY A 920 33.85 40.22 6.86
C GLY A 920 34.76 41.06 5.96
N VAL A 921 34.26 41.50 4.81
CA VAL A 921 35.00 42.42 3.91
C VAL A 921 35.23 43.77 4.58
N HIS A 922 34.22 44.33 5.25
CA HIS A 922 34.35 45.59 5.98
C HIS A 922 35.37 45.50 7.12
N VAL A 923 35.37 44.40 7.88
CA VAL A 923 36.38 44.17 8.93
C VAL A 923 37.78 44.10 8.32
N CYS A 924 37.98 43.39 7.21
CA CYS A 924 39.28 43.34 6.53
C CYS A 924 39.74 44.72 6.05
N MET A 925 38.84 45.53 5.49
CA MET A 925 39.15 46.92 5.08
C MET A 925 39.54 47.78 6.27
N LEU A 926 38.73 47.80 7.34
CA LEU A 926 39.01 48.56 8.55
C LEU A 926 40.32 48.14 9.22
N THR A 927 40.63 46.84 9.17
CA THR A 927 41.90 46.30 9.70
C THR A 927 43.08 46.82 8.87
N ALA A 928 42.95 46.87 7.55
CA ALA A 928 43.99 47.43 6.67
C ALA A 928 44.19 48.93 6.89
N GLU A 929 43.10 49.70 7.02
CA GLU A 929 43.14 51.14 7.32
C GLU A 929 43.77 51.41 8.70
N ASN A 930 43.45 50.61 9.71
CA ASN A 930 44.07 50.71 11.03
C ASN A 930 45.57 50.43 10.99
N GLU A 931 46.00 49.41 10.25
CA GLU A 931 47.42 49.09 10.13
C GLU A 931 48.17 50.18 9.35
N GLU A 932 47.56 50.76 8.32
CA GLU A 932 48.13 51.91 7.62
C GLU A 932 48.24 53.14 8.54
N ALA A 933 47.19 53.44 9.31
CA ALA A 933 47.21 54.53 10.29
C ALA A 933 48.28 54.30 11.36
N ARG A 934 48.45 53.06 11.82
CA ARG A 934 49.49 52.66 12.77
C ARG A 934 50.89 52.86 12.19
N LEU A 935 51.15 52.40 10.96
CA LEU A 935 52.44 52.59 10.29
C LEU A 935 52.77 54.08 10.08
N ARG A 936 51.76 54.90 9.75
CA ARG A 936 51.92 56.37 9.69
C ARG A 936 52.26 56.97 11.04
N TRP A 937 51.63 56.50 12.12
CA TRP A 937 51.92 56.93 13.48
C TRP A 937 53.33 56.55 13.90
N GLU A 938 53.76 55.32 13.65
CA GLU A 938 55.13 54.85 13.92
C GLU A 938 56.14 55.73 13.15
N GLY A 939 55.91 56.01 11.87
CA GLY A 939 56.79 56.87 11.06
C GLY A 939 56.80 58.35 11.48
N LEU A 940 55.73 58.88 12.08
CA LEU A 940 55.72 60.22 12.68
C LEU A 940 56.45 60.22 14.02
N SER A 941 56.29 59.17 14.83
CA SER A 941 56.98 59.02 16.11
C SER A 941 58.49 58.96 15.93
N THR A 942 58.99 58.24 14.92
CA THR A 942 60.44 58.19 14.64
C THR A 942 61.00 59.55 14.23
N LYS A 943 60.27 60.30 13.39
CA LYS A 943 60.68 61.67 13.01
C LYS A 943 60.70 62.63 14.20
N LEU A 944 59.75 62.47 15.11
CA LEU A 944 59.69 63.30 16.32
C LEU A 944 60.89 63.00 17.22
N GLN A 945 61.25 61.73 17.38
CA GLN A 945 62.46 61.33 18.08
C GLN A 945 63.73 61.89 17.42
N GLU A 946 63.85 61.82 16.09
CA GLU A 946 64.99 62.41 15.35
C GLU A 946 65.12 63.93 15.60
N LEU A 947 63.99 64.65 15.62
CA LEU A 947 63.98 66.10 15.91
C LEU A 947 64.32 66.41 17.37
N GLU A 948 63.91 65.57 18.32
CA GLU A 948 64.30 65.70 19.73
C GLU A 948 65.81 65.46 19.91
N ASP A 949 66.36 64.46 19.22
CA ASP A 949 67.79 64.17 19.23
C ASP A 949 68.59 65.33 18.58
N GLU A 950 68.11 65.92 17.49
CA GLU A 950 68.72 67.11 16.89
C GLU A 950 68.66 68.33 17.82
N ALA A 951 67.51 68.56 18.48
CA ALA A 951 67.34 69.66 19.42
C ALA A 951 68.24 69.51 20.65
N SER A 952 68.40 68.28 21.16
CA SER A 952 69.32 68.00 22.28
C SER A 952 70.79 68.21 21.89
N GLN A 953 71.20 67.77 20.70
CA GLN A 953 72.55 68.03 20.19
C GLN A 953 72.83 69.53 20.03
N GLU A 954 71.85 70.30 19.56
CA GLU A 954 71.99 71.76 19.44
C GLU A 954 72.05 72.44 20.82
N ALA A 955 71.26 71.96 21.79
CA ALA A 955 71.35 72.42 23.18
C ALA A 955 72.74 72.14 23.79
N GLU A 956 73.33 70.98 23.52
CA GLU A 956 74.69 70.64 23.97
C GLU A 956 75.77 71.51 23.31
N ARG A 957 75.63 71.81 22.01
CA ARG A 957 76.52 72.75 21.30
C ARG A 957 76.44 74.15 21.89
N LEU A 958 75.24 74.66 22.12
CA LEU A 958 75.02 75.97 22.73
C LEU A 958 75.55 76.01 24.17
N SER A 959 75.37 74.94 24.94
CA SER A 959 75.94 74.82 26.29
C SER A 959 77.46 74.88 26.26
N SER A 960 78.10 74.17 25.33
CA SER A 960 79.56 74.18 25.15
C SER A 960 80.07 75.58 24.77
N CYS A 961 79.37 76.27 23.86
CA CYS A 961 79.69 77.65 23.49
C CYS A 961 79.53 78.62 24.68
N MET A 962 78.50 78.44 25.51
CA MET A 962 78.34 79.21 26.74
C MET A 962 79.47 78.94 27.75
N GLU A 963 79.95 77.69 27.84
CA GLU A 963 81.09 77.31 28.68
C GLU A 963 82.38 78.02 28.21
N GLU A 964 82.64 78.03 26.89
CA GLU A 964 83.78 78.73 26.29
C GLU A 964 83.72 80.24 26.56
N LEU A 965 82.56 80.88 26.36
CA LEU A 965 82.36 82.30 26.67
C LEU A 965 82.51 82.61 28.17
N ARG A 966 82.13 81.67 29.05
CA ARG A 966 82.39 81.80 30.50
C ARG A 966 83.88 81.72 30.79
N GLN A 967 84.61 80.80 30.17
CA GLN A 967 86.06 80.70 30.32
C GLN A 967 86.79 81.94 29.78
N GLU A 968 86.38 82.48 28.64
CA GLU A 968 86.91 83.74 28.11
C GLU A 968 86.64 84.91 29.05
N ASN A 969 85.42 85.03 29.58
CA ASN A 969 85.11 86.03 30.61
C ASN A 969 86.01 85.88 31.85
N GLN A 970 86.24 84.65 32.32
CA GLN A 970 87.15 84.38 33.43
C GLN A 970 88.58 84.81 33.11
N GLN A 971 89.06 84.57 31.88
CA GLN A 971 90.38 85.00 31.42
C GLN A 971 90.49 86.52 31.34
N LEU A 972 89.46 87.22 30.85
CA LEU A 972 89.40 88.67 30.82
C LEU A 972 89.38 89.28 32.23
N LEU A 973 88.63 88.69 33.16
CA LEU A 973 88.65 89.09 34.58
C LEU A 973 90.05 88.92 35.19
N ASN A 974 90.73 87.80 34.91
CA ASN A 974 92.10 87.58 35.36
C ASN A 974 93.11 88.55 34.73
N GLN A 975 92.87 89.03 33.50
CA GLN A 975 93.68 90.08 32.88
C GLN A 975 93.43 91.44 33.54
N LEU A 976 92.17 91.74 33.87
CA LEU A 976 91.80 92.96 34.61
C LEU A 976 92.46 92.99 35.99
N GLN A 977 92.48 91.86 36.70
CA GLN A 977 93.10 91.73 38.01
C GLN A 977 94.64 91.88 37.94
N LYS A 978 95.27 91.43 36.85
CA LYS A 978 96.71 91.68 36.60
C LYS A 978 97.01 93.14 36.28
N GLU A 979 96.11 93.85 35.59
CA GLU A 979 96.19 95.30 35.37
C GLU A 979 95.98 96.07 36.69
N GLU A 980 95.08 95.61 37.56
CA GLU A 980 94.90 96.13 38.92
C GLU A 980 96.14 95.91 39.80
N ASP A 981 96.80 94.74 39.72
CA ASP A 981 98.07 94.46 40.41
C ASP A 981 99.24 95.31 39.87
N LEU A 982 99.23 95.66 38.58
CA LEU A 982 100.19 96.60 37.96
C LEU A 982 99.94 98.05 38.42
N LEU A 983 98.69 98.42 38.71
CA LEU A 983 98.30 99.69 39.34
C LEU A 983 98.62 99.71 40.86
N ALA A 984 98.54 98.57 41.54
CA ALA A 984 98.94 98.40 42.94
C ALA A 984 100.47 98.54 43.15
N SER A 985 101.27 98.29 42.11
CA SER A 985 102.73 98.50 42.13
C SER A 985 103.18 99.96 41.98
N LYS A 986 102.25 100.91 41.78
CA LYS A 986 102.54 102.34 41.54
C LYS A 986 102.17 103.27 42.71
N GLN A 987 101.75 102.74 43.85
CA GLN A 987 101.43 103.53 45.05
C GLN A 987 101.93 102.88 46.35
N GLU A 988 103.25 102.85 46.53
CA GLU A 988 103.83 102.89 47.88
C GLU A 988 104.26 104.33 48.21
N LEU A 989 103.54 104.99 49.13
CA LEU A 989 104.06 105.95 50.14
C LEU A 989 102.92 106.62 50.94
N GLN A 990 102.62 106.11 52.15
CA GLN A 990 102.72 106.84 53.44
C GLN A 990 102.15 106.03 54.63
N LYS A 991 102.68 106.35 55.83
CA LYS A 991 102.79 105.51 57.05
C LYS A 991 101.69 105.72 58.11
N LEU A 992 101.68 104.79 59.08
CA LEU A 992 101.16 104.80 60.49
C LEU A 992 99.83 104.06 60.70
N SER A 993 99.60 103.19 61.70
CA SER A 993 100.43 102.56 62.74
C SER A 993 99.61 101.40 63.37
N LYS A 994 100.26 100.28 63.73
CA LYS A 994 99.70 99.20 64.56
C LYS A 994 99.46 99.67 66.01
N ALA A 995 98.26 99.44 66.54
CA ALA A 995 97.99 98.54 67.68
C ALA A 995 96.62 98.84 68.32
N GLN A 996 95.63 97.96 68.13
CA GLN A 996 94.97 97.29 69.26
C GLN A 996 94.18 96.09 68.75
N GLN A 997 94.92 94.98 68.62
CA GLN A 997 94.37 93.64 68.68
C GLN A 997 94.05 93.38 70.16
N ASP A 998 92.79 93.01 70.44
CA ASP A 998 92.40 91.90 71.34
C ASP A 998 91.04 92.17 72.00
N ALA A 999 89.94 91.77 71.34
CA ALA A 999 88.65 91.56 72.00
C ALA A 999 87.60 90.67 71.28
N GLU A 1000 87.75 90.25 70.02
CA GLU A 1000 86.61 89.60 69.29
C GLU A 1000 86.90 88.24 68.62
N THR A 1001 87.93 87.49 69.04
CA THR A 1001 88.18 86.12 68.56
C THR A 1001 87.27 85.03 69.17
N VAL A 1002 86.15 85.42 69.81
CA VAL A 1002 85.21 84.48 70.47
C VAL A 1002 83.82 84.50 69.82
N GLN A 1003 83.55 85.41 68.87
CA GLN A 1003 82.23 85.51 68.22
C GLN A 1003 82.15 84.79 66.85
N GLU A 1004 83.29 84.54 66.20
CA GLU A 1004 83.35 83.83 64.91
C GLU A 1004 83.20 82.30 65.06
N THR A 1005 83.72 81.70 66.14
CA THR A 1005 83.63 80.24 66.34
C THR A 1005 82.21 79.74 66.60
N ASN A 1006 81.37 80.56 67.27
CA ASN A 1006 79.95 80.25 67.50
C ASN A 1006 79.09 80.44 66.23
N GLN A 1007 79.50 81.28 65.27
CA GLN A 1007 78.78 81.44 64.00
C GLN A 1007 79.08 80.31 63.01
N GLU A 1008 80.31 79.77 63.01
CA GLU A 1008 80.69 78.63 62.17
C GLU A 1008 80.03 77.32 62.63
N GLU A 1009 79.90 77.07 63.94
CA GLU A 1009 79.19 75.88 64.47
C GLU A 1009 77.67 75.92 64.19
N ILE A 1010 77.04 77.11 64.25
CA ILE A 1010 75.61 77.28 63.91
C ILE A 1010 75.37 77.09 62.40
N GLN A 1011 76.30 77.51 61.54
CA GLN A 1011 76.21 77.28 60.10
C GLN A 1011 76.41 75.80 59.72
N ALA A 1012 77.34 75.10 60.40
CA ALA A 1012 77.55 73.66 60.21
C ALA A 1012 76.33 72.82 60.65
N LEU A 1013 75.72 73.14 61.80
CA LEU A 1013 74.50 72.47 62.27
C LEU A 1013 73.30 72.75 61.36
N ARG A 1014 73.16 73.97 60.82
CA ARG A 1014 72.11 74.30 59.83
C ARG A 1014 72.29 73.54 58.51
N PHE A 1015 73.52 73.32 58.06
CA PHE A 1015 73.81 72.54 56.86
C PHE A 1015 73.56 71.05 57.05
N GLN A 1016 73.83 70.49 58.24
CA GLN A 1016 73.46 69.11 58.57
C GLN A 1016 71.95 68.92 58.69
N LEU A 1017 71.24 69.87 59.31
CA LEU A 1017 69.77 69.84 59.38
C LEU A 1017 69.10 70.03 58.01
N SER A 1018 69.65 70.88 57.13
CA SER A 1018 69.13 71.03 55.76
C SER A 1018 69.44 69.82 54.88
N SER A 1019 70.60 69.17 55.04
CA SER A 1019 70.92 67.95 54.29
C SER A 1019 70.07 66.76 54.76
N GLN A 1020 69.78 66.65 56.06
CA GLN A 1020 68.82 65.67 56.58
C GLN A 1020 67.39 65.97 56.12
N ALA A 1021 66.96 67.23 56.11
CA ALA A 1021 65.65 67.62 55.57
C ALA A 1021 65.50 67.26 54.09
N MET A 1022 66.52 67.56 53.27
CA MET A 1022 66.55 67.19 51.85
C MET A 1022 66.57 65.67 51.62
N SER A 1023 67.26 64.91 52.49
CA SER A 1023 67.26 63.44 52.47
C SER A 1023 65.87 62.88 52.78
N TYR A 1024 65.19 63.41 53.80
CA TYR A 1024 63.83 62.99 54.13
C TYR A 1024 62.81 63.39 53.06
N ASP A 1025 62.92 64.58 52.46
CA ASP A 1025 62.06 64.99 51.34
C ASP A 1025 62.26 64.11 50.11
N SER A 1026 63.49 63.74 49.80
CA SER A 1026 63.80 62.82 48.70
C SER A 1026 63.26 61.40 48.96
N GLN A 1027 63.34 60.92 50.20
CA GLN A 1027 62.72 59.64 50.59
C GLN A 1027 61.19 59.69 50.50
N ILE A 1028 60.56 60.78 50.92
CA ILE A 1028 59.10 60.96 50.82
C ILE A 1028 58.66 61.03 49.35
N GLN A 1029 59.42 61.70 48.48
CA GLN A 1029 59.15 61.71 47.05
C GLN A 1029 59.24 60.31 46.42
N ASN A 1030 60.28 59.54 46.73
CA ASN A 1030 60.40 58.15 46.24
C ASN A 1030 59.23 57.28 46.71
N VAL A 1031 58.86 57.35 47.99
CA VAL A 1031 57.73 56.57 48.52
C VAL A 1031 56.41 57.01 47.88
N ASN A 1032 56.22 58.30 47.59
CA ASN A 1032 55.05 58.79 46.86
C ASN A 1032 55.01 58.30 45.41
N GLN A 1033 56.17 58.23 44.75
CA GLN A 1033 56.28 57.74 43.39
C GLN A 1033 56.00 56.22 43.32
N GLU A 1034 56.56 55.44 44.24
CA GLU A 1034 56.25 54.01 44.41
C GLU A 1034 54.77 53.77 44.73
N LEU A 1035 54.15 54.62 45.56
CA LEU A 1035 52.72 54.55 45.87
C LEU A 1035 51.86 54.85 44.62
N GLN A 1036 52.27 55.80 43.78
CA GLN A 1036 51.57 56.09 42.52
C GLN A 1036 51.72 54.94 41.52
N GLU A 1037 52.90 54.35 41.37
CA GLU A 1037 53.10 53.17 40.52
C GLU A 1037 52.28 51.98 41.01
N MET A 1038 52.25 51.69 42.31
CA MET A 1038 51.43 50.63 42.89
C MET A 1038 49.92 50.89 42.71
N LYS A 1039 49.47 52.15 42.79
CA LYS A 1039 48.08 52.51 42.48
C LYS A 1039 47.75 52.29 41.01
N LEU A 1040 48.65 52.68 40.11
CA LEU A 1040 48.47 52.49 38.68
C LEU A 1040 48.41 50.99 38.34
N GLN A 1041 49.31 50.19 38.91
CA GLN A 1041 49.29 48.74 38.78
C GLN A 1041 47.99 48.13 39.32
N LEU A 1042 47.53 48.56 40.50
CA LEU A 1042 46.27 48.09 41.08
C LEU A 1042 45.07 48.43 40.17
N THR A 1043 45.01 49.64 39.59
CA THR A 1043 43.95 49.98 38.63
C THR A 1043 44.01 49.13 37.38
N THR A 1044 45.20 48.86 36.83
CA THR A 1044 45.33 47.99 35.65
C THR A 1044 44.95 46.54 35.93
N GLU A 1045 45.24 46.02 37.14
CA GLU A 1045 44.81 44.69 37.54
C GLU A 1045 43.29 44.63 37.79
N GLN A 1046 42.70 45.70 38.32
CA GLN A 1046 41.25 45.83 38.48
C GLN A 1046 40.53 45.76 37.12
N ASP A 1047 41.02 46.48 36.12
CA ASP A 1047 40.47 46.48 34.76
C ASP A 1047 40.60 45.10 34.10
N LYS A 1048 41.74 44.42 34.28
CA LYS A 1048 41.94 43.04 33.82
C LYS A 1048 40.95 42.06 34.47
N VAL A 1049 40.67 42.21 35.76
CA VAL A 1049 39.68 41.37 36.47
C VAL A 1049 38.29 41.57 35.89
N VAL A 1050 37.89 42.82 35.61
CA VAL A 1050 36.59 43.13 34.97
C VAL A 1050 36.51 42.51 33.56
N ASP A 1051 37.58 42.62 32.77
CA ASP A 1051 37.65 41.99 31.45
C ASP A 1051 37.55 40.46 31.51
N LEU A 1052 38.21 39.83 32.49
CA LEU A 1052 38.12 38.39 32.71
C LEU A 1052 36.74 37.96 33.20
N GLU A 1053 36.09 38.73 34.07
CA GLU A 1053 34.72 38.48 34.50
C GLU A 1053 33.72 38.58 33.34
N ASN A 1054 33.90 39.56 32.45
CA ASN A 1054 33.08 39.71 31.25
C ASN A 1054 33.29 38.55 30.28
N LYS A 1055 34.54 38.12 30.05
CA LYS A 1055 34.85 36.91 29.27
C LYS A 1055 34.25 35.65 29.89
N LEU A 1056 34.31 35.51 31.21
CA LEU A 1056 33.70 34.38 31.93
C LEU A 1056 32.18 34.36 31.77
N LYS A 1057 31.51 35.52 31.87
CA LYS A 1057 30.07 35.66 31.61
C LYS A 1057 29.72 35.30 30.16
N GLY A 1058 30.51 35.78 29.20
CA GLY A 1058 30.38 35.44 27.78
C GLY A 1058 30.49 33.93 27.54
N LEU A 1059 31.56 33.31 28.05
CA LEU A 1059 31.76 31.85 27.95
C LEU A 1059 30.64 31.05 28.62
N LYS A 1060 30.10 31.53 29.76
CA LYS A 1060 29.00 30.86 30.46
C LYS A 1060 27.69 30.92 29.67
N ALA A 1061 27.41 32.06 29.01
CA ALA A 1061 26.27 32.21 28.12
C ALA A 1061 26.41 31.34 26.86
N GLU A 1062 27.61 31.26 26.29
CA GLU A 1062 27.89 30.41 25.14
C GLU A 1062 27.75 28.92 25.50
N ASN A 1063 28.24 28.50 26.66
CA ASN A 1063 28.08 27.13 27.16
C ASN A 1063 26.60 26.77 27.39
N GLN A 1064 25.79 27.70 27.91
CA GLN A 1064 24.34 27.50 28.00
C GLN A 1064 23.68 27.34 26.63
N ARG A 1065 24.09 28.10 25.62
CA ARG A 1065 23.61 27.94 24.24
C ARG A 1065 23.99 26.57 23.66
N TYR A 1066 25.21 26.10 23.90
CA TYR A 1066 25.61 24.75 23.49
C TYR A 1066 24.78 23.67 24.18
N CYS A 1067 24.50 23.79 25.49
CA CYS A 1067 23.62 22.85 26.19
C CYS A 1067 22.20 22.83 25.58
N GLN A 1068 21.63 24.00 25.28
CA GLN A 1068 20.32 24.10 24.63
C GLN A 1068 20.31 23.47 23.24
N GLN A 1069 21.35 23.72 22.43
CA GLN A 1069 21.49 23.08 21.13
C GLN A 1069 21.64 21.56 21.24
N ILE A 1070 22.39 21.05 22.22
CA ILE A 1070 22.52 19.61 22.46
C ILE A 1070 21.16 19.01 22.84
N GLU A 1071 20.39 19.67 23.71
CA GLU A 1071 19.04 19.24 24.10
C GLU A 1071 18.10 19.21 22.88
N GLU A 1072 18.07 20.26 22.08
CA GLU A 1072 17.28 20.31 20.84
C GLU A 1072 17.69 19.22 19.85
N LYS A 1073 18.99 18.98 19.69
CA LYS A 1073 19.51 17.90 18.85
C LYS A 1073 19.14 16.53 19.40
N ASN A 1074 19.17 16.33 20.71
CA ASN A 1074 18.72 15.09 21.34
C ASN A 1074 17.22 14.86 21.11
N ILE A 1075 16.39 15.91 21.20
CA ILE A 1075 14.95 15.83 20.90
C ILE A 1075 14.73 15.52 19.41
N GLN A 1076 15.48 16.15 18.51
CA GLN A 1076 15.42 15.85 17.07
C GLN A 1076 15.86 14.42 16.77
N MET A 1077 16.92 13.93 17.42
CA MET A 1077 17.38 12.55 17.28
C MET A 1077 16.31 11.57 17.77
N ALA A 1078 15.73 11.77 18.95
CA ALA A 1078 14.66 10.93 19.48
C ALA A 1078 13.42 10.93 18.56
N LYS A 1079 13.06 12.07 17.97
CA LYS A 1079 11.99 12.14 16.95
C LYS A 1079 12.35 11.34 15.69
N SER A 1080 13.58 11.43 15.23
CA SER A 1080 14.05 10.68 14.05
C SER A 1080 14.11 9.17 14.32
N GLU A 1081 14.50 8.76 15.52
CA GLU A 1081 14.61 7.36 15.94
C GLU A 1081 13.22 6.73 16.05
N ASN A 1082 12.24 7.43 16.62
CA ASN A 1082 10.85 7.00 16.62
C ASN A 1082 10.27 6.87 15.20
N LEU A 1083 10.60 7.80 14.30
CA LEU A 1083 10.17 7.72 12.91
C LEU A 1083 10.81 6.53 12.19
N ILE A 1084 12.09 6.24 12.46
CA ILE A 1084 12.78 5.06 11.93
C ILE A 1084 12.09 3.79 12.44
N GLN A 1085 11.80 3.69 13.75
CA GLN A 1085 11.11 2.54 14.33
C GLN A 1085 9.74 2.32 13.68
N GLN A 1086 8.96 3.39 13.50
CA GLN A 1086 7.67 3.32 12.81
C GLN A 1086 7.82 2.80 11.37
N LYS A 1087 8.87 3.23 10.65
CA LYS A 1087 9.15 2.76 9.29
C LYS A 1087 9.65 1.32 9.26
N GLU A 1088 10.40 0.88 10.26
CA GLU A 1088 10.79 -0.53 10.41
C GLU A 1088 9.57 -1.42 10.66
N ASP A 1089 8.62 -0.99 11.49
CA ASP A 1089 7.37 -1.71 11.74
C ASP A 1089 6.51 -1.79 10.46
N GLU A 1090 6.40 -0.69 9.70
CA GLU A 1090 5.75 -0.69 8.39
C GLU A 1090 6.44 -1.66 7.41
N ILE A 1091 7.78 -1.70 7.39
CA ILE A 1091 8.54 -2.63 6.55
C ILE A 1091 8.29 -4.08 6.97
N ILE A 1092 8.25 -4.38 8.27
CA ILE A 1092 7.93 -5.72 8.78
C ILE A 1092 6.53 -6.14 8.33
N HIS A 1093 5.55 -5.25 8.46
CA HIS A 1093 4.18 -5.50 8.01
C HIS A 1093 4.10 -5.75 6.49
N LEU A 1094 4.78 -4.92 5.70
CA LEU A 1094 4.85 -5.08 4.23
C LEU A 1094 5.57 -6.38 3.83
N LYS A 1095 6.64 -6.77 4.53
CA LYS A 1095 7.30 -8.07 4.32
C LYS A 1095 6.36 -9.24 4.62
N GLY A 1096 5.58 -9.17 5.70
CA GLY A 1096 4.57 -10.18 6.01
C GLY A 1096 3.47 -10.29 4.95
N ASN A 1097 3.05 -9.16 4.36
CA ASN A 1097 2.11 -9.15 3.23
C ASN A 1097 2.74 -9.76 1.96
N LEU A 1098 4.00 -9.43 1.68
CA LEU A 1098 4.73 -9.98 0.54
C LEU A 1098 4.86 -11.50 0.64
N SER A 1099 5.27 -12.02 1.80
CA SER A 1099 5.37 -13.47 2.02
C SER A 1099 4.02 -14.17 1.85
N ARG A 1100 2.93 -13.60 2.38
CA ARG A 1100 1.57 -14.12 2.14
C ARG A 1100 1.18 -14.13 0.66
N SER A 1101 1.55 -13.09 -0.09
CA SER A 1101 1.31 -13.02 -1.54
C SER A 1101 2.17 -14.03 -2.31
N GLU A 1102 3.43 -14.23 -1.90
CA GLU A 1102 4.35 -15.20 -2.50
C GLU A 1102 3.86 -16.64 -2.26
N GLU A 1103 3.39 -16.95 -1.04
CA GLU A 1103 2.75 -18.23 -0.72
C GLU A 1103 1.48 -18.46 -1.56
N GLY A 1104 0.66 -17.43 -1.72
CA GLY A 1104 -0.52 -17.46 -2.59
C GLY A 1104 -0.16 -17.72 -4.06
N LEU A 1105 0.87 -17.04 -4.57
CA LEU A 1105 1.39 -17.26 -5.93
C LEU A 1105 1.94 -18.68 -6.09
N ALA A 1106 2.70 -19.19 -5.12
CA ALA A 1106 3.24 -20.55 -5.16
C ALA A 1106 2.12 -21.61 -5.14
N ALA A 1107 1.03 -21.37 -4.40
CA ALA A 1107 -0.16 -22.23 -4.42
C ALA A 1107 -0.88 -22.20 -5.77
N ALA A 1108 -1.03 -21.02 -6.38
CA ALA A 1108 -1.58 -20.85 -7.72
C ALA A 1108 -0.70 -21.52 -8.80
N GLN A 1109 0.63 -21.44 -8.67
CA GLN A 1109 1.55 -22.11 -9.57
C GLN A 1109 1.47 -23.64 -9.45
N ARG A 1110 1.37 -24.18 -8.23
CA ARG A 1110 1.18 -25.62 -8.00
C ARG A 1110 -0.11 -26.13 -8.64
N THR A 1111 -1.22 -25.41 -8.48
CA THR A 1111 -2.49 -25.78 -9.11
C THR A 1111 -2.42 -25.72 -10.64
N CYS A 1112 -1.77 -24.71 -11.23
CA CYS A 1112 -1.50 -24.66 -12.66
C CYS A 1112 -0.63 -25.83 -13.15
N GLN A 1113 0.39 -26.23 -12.38
CA GLN A 1113 1.23 -27.39 -12.71
C GLN A 1113 0.43 -28.69 -12.66
N GLU A 1114 -0.38 -28.91 -11.62
CA GLU A 1114 -1.27 -30.06 -11.51
C GLU A 1114 -2.26 -30.13 -12.67
N MET A 1115 -2.84 -29.00 -13.06
CA MET A 1115 -3.76 -28.92 -14.20
C MET A 1115 -3.07 -29.25 -15.52
N ASN A 1116 -1.82 -28.80 -15.72
CA ASN A 1116 -0.99 -29.18 -16.87
C ASN A 1116 -0.63 -30.68 -16.87
N GLU A 1117 -0.29 -31.24 -15.72
CA GLU A 1117 0.01 -32.67 -15.55
C GLU A 1117 -1.22 -33.52 -15.89
N ASN A 1118 -2.40 -33.10 -15.42
CA ASN A 1118 -3.68 -33.75 -15.72
C ASN A 1118 -4.02 -33.64 -17.21
N LEU A 1119 -3.81 -32.47 -17.84
CA LEU A 1119 -4.01 -32.30 -19.27
C LEU A 1119 -3.07 -33.20 -20.09
N ARG A 1120 -1.83 -33.38 -19.63
CA ARG A 1120 -0.85 -34.28 -20.27
C ARG A 1120 -1.30 -35.74 -20.16
N ARG A 1121 -1.77 -36.17 -18.98
CA ARG A 1121 -2.34 -37.51 -18.76
C ARG A 1121 -3.55 -37.76 -19.65
N VAL A 1122 -4.51 -36.84 -19.70
CA VAL A 1122 -5.70 -36.96 -20.56
C VAL A 1122 -5.31 -37.06 -22.05
N LYS A 1123 -4.30 -36.31 -22.50
CA LYS A 1123 -3.78 -36.44 -23.87
C LYS A 1123 -3.14 -37.81 -24.14
N GLN A 1124 -2.37 -38.34 -23.20
CA GLN A 1124 -1.78 -39.69 -23.32
C GLN A 1124 -2.85 -40.77 -23.30
N ASP A 1125 -3.85 -40.68 -22.42
CA ASP A 1125 -4.96 -41.63 -22.35
C ASP A 1125 -5.75 -41.62 -23.67
N LYS A 1126 -6.03 -40.44 -24.22
CA LYS A 1126 -6.65 -40.30 -25.54
C LYS A 1126 -5.82 -40.96 -26.64
N GLN A 1127 -4.51 -40.69 -26.70
CA GLN A 1127 -3.63 -41.33 -27.69
C GLN A 1127 -3.61 -42.85 -27.54
N SER A 1128 -3.62 -43.37 -26.31
CA SER A 1128 -3.66 -44.81 -26.05
C SER A 1128 -4.98 -45.44 -26.51
N PHE A 1129 -6.09 -44.73 -26.32
CA PHE A 1129 -7.40 -45.14 -26.78
C PHE A 1129 -7.47 -45.13 -28.31
N ASP A 1130 -7.01 -44.04 -28.94
CA ASP A 1130 -6.96 -43.92 -30.40
C ASP A 1130 -6.11 -45.05 -31.02
N LEU A 1131 -4.95 -45.38 -30.43
CA LEU A 1131 -4.12 -46.51 -30.86
C LEU A 1131 -4.82 -47.87 -30.72
N LYS A 1132 -5.55 -48.11 -29.62
CA LYS A 1132 -6.33 -49.34 -29.43
C LYS A 1132 -7.44 -49.46 -30.45
N THR A 1133 -8.21 -48.39 -30.66
CA THR A 1133 -9.28 -48.39 -31.66
C THR A 1133 -8.76 -48.58 -33.07
N ALA A 1134 -7.59 -48.02 -33.40
CA ALA A 1134 -6.94 -48.25 -34.70
C ALA A 1134 -6.49 -49.71 -34.87
N ALA A 1135 -5.94 -50.34 -33.82
CA ALA A 1135 -5.57 -51.76 -33.85
C ALA A 1135 -6.79 -52.67 -34.00
N GLU A 1136 -7.88 -52.38 -33.28
CA GLU A 1136 -9.16 -53.10 -33.42
C GLU A 1136 -9.72 -52.96 -34.84
N LEU A 1137 -9.63 -51.76 -35.43
CA LEU A 1137 -10.01 -51.51 -36.83
C LEU A 1137 -9.15 -52.33 -37.80
N ASP A 1138 -7.83 -52.38 -37.61
CA ASP A 1138 -6.93 -53.17 -38.45
C ASP A 1138 -7.23 -54.67 -38.37
N ASP A 1139 -7.51 -55.19 -37.17
CA ASP A 1139 -7.92 -56.58 -36.98
C ASP A 1139 -9.27 -56.88 -37.65
N LEU A 1140 -10.23 -55.96 -37.56
CA LEU A 1140 -11.51 -56.04 -38.28
C LEU A 1140 -11.31 -55.98 -39.81
N TYR A 1141 -10.39 -55.15 -40.30
CA TYR A 1141 -10.04 -55.10 -41.72
C TYR A 1141 -9.37 -56.40 -42.19
N ARG A 1142 -8.47 -56.99 -41.40
CA ARG A 1142 -7.83 -58.28 -41.71
C ARG A 1142 -8.82 -59.43 -41.73
N THR A 1143 -9.71 -59.49 -40.74
CA THR A 1143 -10.77 -60.52 -40.70
C THR A 1143 -11.73 -60.36 -41.87
N LYS A 1144 -12.10 -59.13 -42.23
CA LYS A 1144 -12.87 -58.84 -43.44
C LYS A 1144 -12.18 -59.37 -44.70
N ILE A 1145 -10.89 -59.06 -44.91
CA ILE A 1145 -10.13 -59.54 -46.08
C ILE A 1145 -10.11 -61.08 -46.12
N ASN A 1146 -9.83 -61.74 -44.99
CA ASN A 1146 -9.83 -63.20 -44.91
C ASN A 1146 -11.20 -63.80 -45.27
N LEU A 1147 -12.29 -63.17 -44.83
CA LEU A 1147 -13.65 -63.58 -45.18
C LEU A 1147 -13.97 -63.36 -46.66
N GLU A 1148 -13.53 -62.23 -47.23
CA GLU A 1148 -13.66 -61.94 -48.67
C GLU A 1148 -12.89 -62.97 -49.51
N GLU A 1149 -11.66 -63.32 -49.13
CA GLU A 1149 -10.87 -64.37 -49.80
C GLU A 1149 -11.54 -65.74 -49.71
N ARG A 1150 -12.03 -66.11 -48.52
CA ARG A 1150 -12.79 -67.36 -48.31
C ARG A 1150 -14.05 -67.41 -49.16
N LEU A 1151 -14.77 -66.30 -49.29
CA LEU A 1151 -15.96 -66.17 -50.15
C LEU A 1151 -15.58 -66.37 -51.62
N VAL A 1152 -14.49 -65.75 -52.09
CA VAL A 1152 -13.98 -65.92 -53.45
C VAL A 1152 -13.58 -67.36 -53.73
N GLU A 1153 -12.97 -68.07 -52.77
CA GLU A 1153 -12.68 -69.50 -52.88
C GLU A 1153 -13.94 -70.36 -52.97
N LEU A 1154 -14.94 -70.10 -52.12
CA LEU A 1154 -16.25 -70.75 -52.15
C LEU A 1154 -16.96 -70.54 -53.49
N ILE A 1155 -16.93 -69.32 -54.03
CA ILE A 1155 -17.49 -68.99 -55.35
C ILE A 1155 -16.74 -69.75 -56.45
N ARG A 1156 -15.40 -69.83 -56.38
CA ARG A 1156 -14.60 -70.62 -57.33
C ARG A 1156 -14.92 -72.11 -57.25
N TYR A 1157 -15.00 -72.69 -56.04
CA TYR A 1157 -15.36 -74.10 -55.84
C TYR A 1157 -16.77 -74.41 -56.35
N LYS A 1158 -17.72 -73.49 -56.14
CA LYS A 1158 -19.06 -73.59 -56.70
C LYS A 1158 -19.00 -73.54 -58.23
N HIS A 1159 -18.27 -72.59 -58.83
CA HIS A 1159 -18.11 -72.50 -60.29
C HIS A 1159 -17.47 -73.75 -60.90
N THR A 1160 -16.44 -74.34 -60.27
CA THR A 1160 -15.84 -75.59 -60.74
C THR A 1160 -16.79 -76.77 -60.59
N SER A 1161 -17.53 -76.87 -59.48
CA SER A 1161 -18.57 -77.89 -59.29
C SER A 1161 -19.70 -77.79 -60.32
N TYR A 1162 -20.17 -76.58 -60.62
CA TYR A 1162 -21.18 -76.33 -61.66
C TYR A 1162 -20.64 -76.68 -63.05
N ASN A 1163 -19.41 -76.30 -63.38
CA ASN A 1163 -18.78 -76.69 -64.65
C ASN A 1163 -18.61 -78.20 -64.77
N LEU A 1164 -18.23 -78.90 -63.68
CA LEU A 1164 -18.12 -80.36 -63.66
C LEU A 1164 -19.49 -81.02 -63.87
N ARG A 1165 -20.54 -80.55 -63.18
CA ARG A 1165 -21.91 -81.06 -63.39
C ARG A 1165 -22.41 -80.79 -64.81
N PHE A 1166 -22.08 -79.63 -65.38
CA PHE A 1166 -22.43 -79.29 -66.75
C PHE A 1166 -21.71 -80.18 -67.77
N THR A 1167 -20.40 -80.42 -67.61
CA THR A 1167 -19.65 -81.32 -68.50
C THR A 1167 -20.11 -82.78 -68.38
N TYR A 1168 -20.38 -83.27 -67.17
CA TYR A 1168 -20.98 -84.60 -66.97
C TYR A 1168 -22.38 -84.70 -67.58
N GLY A 1169 -23.21 -83.66 -67.47
CA GLY A 1169 -24.53 -83.59 -68.11
C GLY A 1169 -24.46 -83.62 -69.63
N VAL A 1170 -23.55 -82.84 -70.24
CA VAL A 1170 -23.30 -82.85 -71.70
C VAL A 1170 -22.77 -84.21 -72.15
N PHE A 1171 -21.90 -84.85 -71.36
CA PHE A 1171 -21.37 -86.18 -71.66
C PHE A 1171 -22.47 -87.26 -71.62
N LEU A 1172 -23.37 -87.22 -70.63
CA LEU A 1172 -24.53 -88.11 -70.56
C LEU A 1172 -25.49 -87.90 -71.73
N LEU A 1173 -25.74 -86.66 -72.13
CA LEU A 1173 -26.53 -86.32 -73.33
C LEU A 1173 -25.90 -86.87 -74.61
N PHE A 1174 -24.57 -86.78 -74.75
CA PHE A 1174 -23.84 -87.39 -75.86
C PHE A 1174 -23.94 -88.93 -75.85
N LEU A 1175 -23.88 -89.56 -74.67
CA LEU A 1175 -24.02 -91.01 -74.51
C LEU A 1175 -25.45 -91.49 -74.85
N LEU A 1176 -26.46 -90.74 -74.42
CA LEU A 1176 -27.87 -90.96 -74.76
C LEU A 1176 -28.11 -90.78 -76.26
N PHE A 1177 -27.52 -89.77 -76.89
CA PHE A 1177 -27.59 -89.56 -78.34
C PHE A 1177 -26.94 -90.73 -79.10
N PHE A 1178 -25.78 -91.23 -78.64
CA PHE A 1178 -25.10 -92.39 -79.24
C PHE A 1178 -25.90 -93.69 -79.07
N LEU A 1179 -26.53 -93.89 -77.91
CA LEU A 1179 -27.43 -95.03 -77.65
C LEU A 1179 -28.70 -94.95 -78.51
N LEU A 1180 -29.29 -93.76 -78.69
CA LEU A 1180 -30.44 -93.53 -79.56
C LEU A 1180 -30.12 -93.76 -81.04
N VAL A 1181 -28.96 -93.31 -81.52
CA VAL A 1181 -28.49 -93.60 -82.90
C VAL A 1181 -28.30 -95.11 -83.09
N ARG A 1182 -27.75 -95.83 -82.10
CA ARG A 1182 -27.59 -97.29 -82.16
C ARG A 1182 -28.90 -98.07 -82.13
N LEU A 1183 -29.96 -97.51 -81.52
CA LEU A 1183 -31.30 -98.09 -81.45
C LEU A 1183 -32.13 -97.84 -82.73
N VAL A 1184 -31.72 -96.91 -83.59
CA VAL A 1184 -32.35 -96.65 -84.90
C VAL A 1184 -31.72 -97.50 -86.01
N ASP A 1185 -30.50 -98.02 -85.80
CA ASP A 1185 -29.80 -98.94 -86.71
C ASP A 1185 -30.04 -100.45 -86.42
N THR A 1186 -30.92 -100.78 -85.48
CA THR A 1186 -31.45 -102.14 -85.20
C THR A 1186 -32.95 -102.16 -85.40
#